data_AF-E4MVJ4-F1
#
_entry.id   AF-E4MVJ4-F1
#
_cell.length_a   1.000
_cell.length_b   1.000
_cell.length_c   1.000
_cell.angle_alpha   90.00
_cell.angle_beta   90.00
_cell.angle_gamma   90.00
#
_symmetry.space_group_name_H-M   'P 1'
#
loop_
_entity.id
_entity.type
_entity.pdbx_description
1 polymer ?
#
loop_
_entity_poly.entity_id
_entity_poly.type
_entity_poly.pdbx_seq_one_letter_code
_entity_poly.pdbx_strand_id
1 'polypeptide(L)'
;MERARRLAYRGIVKRLVNETKRHRNVESSSSHIVPSRYVSSVSTFLHRRESTAYPGGFGRHQLQQTRSISVDALKPSDTFPRRHNSATPEEQTQMANYCGFDSLNTLIDSTVPKSIRLDSMKFSKFDGGLTESQMIEHMSDLATKNKVFKSFIGMGYYNTHVPPVILRNIMENPAWYTQYTPYQAEISQGRLESLLNFQTVITDLTGLPMSNASLLDEGTAAAEAMAMCNNIQKGKKKTFVIASNCHPQTIDVCKTRADGFDLIIVTADLKDVDYSSGDVCGVLVQYPGTEGEVLDYGELKNAHANGVKVVMATDLLALTMLKPPGEFGADIVVGSAQRFGVPMGYGGPHAAFLATSQEYKRMMPGRIIGVSVDSSGKQALRMAMQTREQHIRRDKATSNICTAQALLANMTAMYAVYHGPEGLKSMAQRVHGLAGVFALGLKKLGTAEVQDLPFFDTVKIKCSDATAIVDAASKKEINLRLVDSNTITAAFDETTTLDDVDKLFEVFASVKPVQFTAESLAPEVHNSIPSSLTRESPYLTHPIFNMYHTEHELLRYIHKLQSKDLSLCHSMIPLGSCTMKLNATTEMMPVTWPSFTNMHPFAPVEQAQGYQEMFTNLGELLCTITGFDSFSLQPNAGAAGEYAGLMVIRAYHMSRGDHHRNVCIIPVSAHGTNPASAAMCGMKIVAVGTDAKGNINIEELRKAAEANKDNLAALMVTYPSTHGVYEEGIDEICNIIHENGGQVYMDGANMNAQVGLTSPGFIGADVCHLNLHKTFCIPHGGGGPGMGPIGVKQHLAPFLPSHPVVSVNSSFPLIGLSAFLC
;
A
#
# COMPACT_ATOMS: atom_id res chain seq x y z
N MET A 1 -4.07 -41.56 13.26
CA MET A 1 -4.90 -40.61 12.47
C MET A 1 -5.22 -41.09 11.05
N GLU A 2 -4.30 -41.75 10.34
CA GLU A 2 -4.51 -42.19 8.95
C GLU A 2 -5.60 -43.27 8.77
N ARG A 3 -5.75 -44.15 9.76
CA ARG A 3 -6.85 -45.14 9.84
C ARG A 3 -8.23 -44.49 9.99
N ALA A 4 -8.32 -43.36 10.68
CA ALA A 4 -9.57 -42.59 10.85
C ALA A 4 -9.95 -41.87 9.55
N ARG A 5 -8.97 -41.32 8.81
CA ARG A 5 -9.19 -40.78 7.45
C ARG A 5 -9.73 -41.84 6.49
N ARG A 6 -9.13 -43.04 6.45
CA ARG A 6 -9.61 -44.12 5.54
C ARG A 6 -11.03 -44.60 5.84
N LEU A 7 -11.45 -44.57 7.10
CA LEU A 7 -12.83 -44.92 7.48
C LEU A 7 -13.83 -43.84 7.07
N ALA A 8 -13.47 -42.56 7.18
CA ALA A 8 -14.32 -41.44 6.75
C ALA A 8 -14.54 -41.43 5.21
N TYR A 9 -13.51 -41.73 4.41
CA TYR A 9 -13.62 -41.77 2.95
C TYR A 9 -14.47 -42.93 2.41
N ARG A 10 -14.54 -44.07 3.13
CA ARG A 10 -15.39 -45.21 2.70
C ARG A 10 -16.88 -44.88 2.70
N GLY A 11 -17.34 -44.02 3.62
CA GLY A 11 -18.74 -43.58 3.67
C GLY A 11 -19.12 -42.66 2.50
N ILE A 12 -18.19 -41.78 2.11
CA ILE A 12 -18.38 -40.80 1.03
C ILE A 12 -18.40 -41.51 -0.33
N VAL A 13 -17.47 -42.44 -0.56
CA VAL A 13 -17.42 -43.22 -1.82
C VAL A 13 -18.66 -44.11 -1.97
N LYS A 14 -19.18 -44.70 -0.88
CA LYS A 14 -20.43 -45.47 -0.93
C LYS A 14 -21.66 -44.62 -1.27
N ARG A 15 -21.72 -43.35 -0.83
CA ARG A 15 -22.80 -42.42 -1.21
C ARG A 15 -22.75 -42.06 -2.70
N LEU A 16 -21.57 -41.69 -3.20
CA LEU A 16 -21.37 -41.32 -4.61
C LEU A 16 -21.70 -42.48 -5.58
N VAL A 17 -21.37 -43.71 -5.20
CA VAL A 17 -21.71 -44.92 -6.00
C VAL A 17 -23.21 -45.27 -5.95
N ASN A 18 -23.90 -44.92 -4.87
CA ASN A 18 -25.35 -45.15 -4.77
C ASN A 18 -26.16 -44.06 -5.49
N GLU A 19 -25.68 -42.82 -5.52
CA GLU A 19 -26.31 -41.72 -6.29
C GLU A 19 -26.19 -41.95 -7.80
N THR A 20 -25.06 -42.46 -8.28
CA THR A 20 -24.86 -42.84 -9.69
C THR A 20 -25.71 -44.05 -10.13
N LYS A 21 -26.12 -44.91 -9.19
CA LYS A 21 -27.08 -46.01 -9.48
C LYS A 21 -28.55 -45.55 -9.51
N ARG A 22 -28.92 -44.51 -8.76
CA ARG A 22 -30.28 -43.94 -8.78
C ARG A 22 -30.59 -43.16 -10.05
N HIS A 23 -29.58 -42.58 -10.71
CA HIS A 23 -29.75 -41.84 -11.96
C HIS A 23 -29.82 -42.69 -13.24
N ARG A 24 -29.65 -44.02 -13.16
CA ARG A 24 -29.68 -44.91 -14.35
C ARG A 24 -31.04 -45.53 -14.69
N ASN A 25 -32.09 -45.32 -13.87
CA ASN A 25 -33.40 -45.96 -14.06
C ASN A 25 -34.57 -44.99 -14.33
N VAL A 26 -34.29 -43.77 -14.79
CA VAL A 26 -35.34 -42.84 -15.25
C VAL A 26 -34.91 -42.19 -16.56
N GLU A 27 -35.10 -42.89 -17.67
CA GLU A 27 -35.22 -42.29 -19.00
C GLU A 27 -36.61 -42.63 -19.54
N SER A 28 -37.52 -41.66 -19.65
CA SER A 28 -38.55 -41.58 -20.70
C SER A 28 -39.50 -40.38 -20.53
N SER A 29 -39.06 -39.18 -20.91
CA SER A 29 -39.98 -38.20 -21.51
C SER A 29 -39.20 -37.08 -22.18
N SER A 30 -39.29 -37.04 -23.50
CA SER A 30 -38.85 -35.94 -24.36
C SER A 30 -39.46 -34.61 -23.90
N SER A 31 -38.63 -33.63 -23.54
CA SER A 31 -39.07 -32.24 -23.45
C SER A 31 -37.98 -31.30 -23.95
N HIS A 32 -38.43 -30.34 -24.75
CA HIS A 32 -37.64 -29.42 -25.54
C HIS A 32 -36.81 -28.47 -24.67
N ILE A 33 -35.54 -28.30 -25.05
CA ILE A 33 -34.65 -27.25 -24.55
C ILE A 33 -35.17 -25.91 -25.05
N VAL A 34 -35.60 -25.04 -24.13
CA VAL A 34 -35.93 -23.63 -24.40
C VAL A 34 -34.75 -22.78 -23.91
N PRO A 35 -34.08 -22.00 -24.77
CA PRO A 35 -33.17 -20.96 -24.31
C PRO A 35 -33.98 -19.68 -24.05
N SER A 36 -34.01 -19.21 -22.79
CA SER A 36 -34.56 -17.88 -22.46
C SER A 36 -33.61 -16.79 -22.95
N ARG A 37 -33.77 -16.38 -24.21
CA ARG A 37 -33.29 -15.09 -24.70
C ARG A 37 -34.50 -14.16 -24.72
N TYR A 38 -34.52 -13.18 -23.83
CA TYR A 38 -35.40 -12.02 -23.97
C TYR A 38 -35.00 -11.26 -25.23
N VAL A 39 -35.72 -11.50 -26.32
CA VAL A 39 -35.70 -10.68 -27.52
C VAL A 39 -37.02 -9.92 -27.54
N SER A 40 -36.91 -8.59 -27.46
CA SER A 40 -38.02 -7.66 -27.64
C SER A 40 -38.60 -7.82 -29.04
N SER A 41 -39.77 -8.45 -29.17
CA SER A 41 -40.48 -8.53 -30.44
C SER A 41 -41.40 -7.31 -30.62
N VAL A 42 -41.05 -6.48 -31.59
CA VAL A 42 -41.96 -5.50 -32.20
C VAL A 42 -42.88 -6.28 -33.15
N SER A 43 -44.17 -6.32 -32.83
CA SER A 43 -45.15 -7.09 -33.60
C SER A 43 -45.52 -6.40 -34.91
N THR A 44 -45.34 -7.09 -36.04
CA THR A 44 -45.76 -6.66 -37.38
C THR A 44 -47.24 -6.99 -37.65
N PHE A 45 -47.95 -6.00 -38.18
CA PHE A 45 -49.29 -6.07 -38.74
C PHE A 45 -49.38 -7.05 -39.92
N LEU A 46 -50.45 -7.87 -39.96
CA LEU A 46 -50.97 -8.45 -41.20
C LEU A 46 -52.50 -8.37 -41.23
N HIS A 47 -53.01 -7.68 -42.25
CA HIS A 47 -54.41 -7.59 -42.64
C HIS A 47 -54.82 -8.79 -43.50
N ARG A 48 -56.02 -9.33 -43.26
CA ARG A 48 -56.86 -9.92 -44.32
C ARG A 48 -58.32 -9.55 -44.07
N ARG A 49 -58.94 -8.94 -45.08
CA ARG A 49 -60.35 -8.52 -45.17
C ARG A 49 -61.23 -9.70 -45.58
N GLU A 50 -62.49 -9.71 -45.12
CA GLU A 50 -63.66 -9.71 -46.01
C GLU A 50 -64.95 -9.27 -45.28
N SER A 51 -65.84 -8.65 -46.06
CA SER A 51 -66.96 -7.73 -45.75
C SER A 51 -68.29 -8.43 -45.37
N THR A 52 -69.22 -7.79 -44.64
CA THR A 52 -70.34 -7.04 -45.26
C THR A 52 -71.20 -6.22 -44.26
N ALA A 53 -71.44 -4.95 -44.63
CA ALA A 53 -72.65 -4.10 -44.57
C ALA A 53 -73.46 -3.78 -43.26
N TYR A 54 -73.23 -2.53 -42.79
CA TYR A 54 -74.18 -1.42 -42.44
C TYR A 54 -75.26 -1.53 -41.33
N PRO A 55 -75.79 -0.39 -40.80
CA PRO A 55 -75.28 0.99 -40.75
C PRO A 55 -75.42 1.68 -39.36
N GLY A 56 -74.72 2.82 -39.18
CA GLY A 56 -75.25 3.93 -38.36
C GLY A 56 -74.31 4.58 -37.35
N GLY A 57 -73.73 5.72 -37.74
CA GLY A 57 -73.73 6.94 -36.90
C GLY A 57 -72.68 7.12 -35.79
N PHE A 58 -71.60 7.83 -36.14
CA PHE A 58 -70.84 8.82 -35.35
C PHE A 58 -70.11 8.40 -34.05
N GLY A 59 -68.78 8.61 -34.09
CA GLY A 59 -67.93 8.74 -32.90
C GLY A 59 -66.58 8.00 -33.00
N ARG A 60 -65.70 8.40 -33.91
CA ARG A 60 -64.31 7.91 -33.96
C ARG A 60 -63.54 8.44 -32.73
N HIS A 61 -63.62 7.76 -31.61
CA HIS A 61 -62.57 7.79 -30.60
C HIS A 61 -61.38 7.00 -31.15
N GLN A 62 -60.45 7.70 -31.80
CA GLN A 62 -59.07 7.23 -31.86
C GLN A 62 -58.56 7.15 -30.42
N LEU A 63 -58.65 5.96 -29.82
CA LEU A 63 -57.87 5.63 -28.65
C LEU A 63 -56.39 5.63 -29.07
N GLN A 64 -55.79 6.82 -29.11
CA GLN A 64 -54.35 6.95 -28.96
C GLN A 64 -54.04 6.37 -27.59
N GLN A 65 -53.57 5.12 -27.55
CA GLN A 65 -52.93 4.59 -26.35
C GLN A 65 -51.65 5.39 -26.14
N THR A 66 -51.76 6.50 -25.42
CA THR A 66 -50.63 7.22 -24.86
C THR A 66 -50.01 6.31 -23.82
N ARG A 67 -48.94 5.60 -24.19
CA ARG A 67 -48.10 4.90 -23.21
C ARG A 67 -47.46 5.96 -22.31
N SER A 68 -47.96 6.09 -21.09
CA SER A 68 -47.30 6.88 -20.06
C SER A 68 -45.98 6.17 -19.69
N ILE A 69 -44.85 6.83 -19.93
CA ILE A 69 -43.54 6.35 -19.46
C ILE A 69 -43.44 6.70 -17.97
N SER A 70 -43.16 5.71 -17.12
CA SER A 70 -42.94 5.96 -15.69
C SER A 70 -41.59 6.65 -15.47
N VAL A 71 -41.49 7.46 -14.42
CA VAL A 71 -40.20 8.05 -14.00
C VAL A 71 -39.15 6.97 -13.74
N ASP A 72 -39.56 5.82 -13.20
CA ASP A 72 -38.67 4.69 -12.96
C ASP A 72 -38.05 4.12 -14.24
N ALA A 73 -38.79 4.11 -15.36
CA ALA A 73 -38.28 3.65 -16.65
C ALA A 73 -37.23 4.61 -17.26
N LEU A 74 -37.11 5.82 -16.72
CA LEU A 74 -36.13 6.83 -17.15
C LEU A 74 -34.89 6.89 -16.23
N LYS A 75 -34.85 6.11 -15.15
CA LYS A 75 -33.67 6.05 -14.27
C LYS A 75 -32.49 5.39 -14.99
N PRO A 76 -31.23 5.78 -14.68
CA PRO A 76 -30.05 5.14 -15.22
C PRO A 76 -30.06 3.62 -14.97
N SER A 77 -29.58 2.85 -15.96
CA SER A 77 -29.60 1.38 -15.91
C SER A 77 -28.29 0.77 -15.39
N ASP A 78 -27.23 1.57 -15.29
CA ASP A 78 -25.86 1.21 -14.88
C ASP A 78 -25.62 1.40 -13.37
N THR A 79 -26.60 1.02 -12.54
CA THR A 79 -26.44 1.03 -11.09
C THR A 79 -25.44 -0.03 -10.62
N PHE A 80 -24.54 0.36 -9.71
CA PHE A 80 -23.44 -0.50 -9.25
C PHE A 80 -23.81 -1.61 -8.24
N PRO A 81 -24.74 -1.42 -7.26
CA PRO A 81 -24.97 -2.41 -6.21
C PRO A 81 -25.34 -3.81 -6.71
N ARG A 82 -26.05 -3.92 -7.83
CA ARG A 82 -26.43 -5.20 -8.47
C ARG A 82 -25.27 -5.89 -9.21
N ARG A 83 -24.14 -5.20 -9.40
CA ARG A 83 -22.90 -5.75 -9.96
C ARG A 83 -21.97 -6.22 -8.84
N HIS A 84 -21.93 -5.46 -7.75
CA HIS A 84 -21.12 -5.79 -6.57
C HIS A 84 -21.73 -6.94 -5.76
N ASN A 85 -23.05 -6.93 -5.54
CA ASN A 85 -23.77 -7.97 -4.80
C ASN A 85 -24.42 -8.94 -5.79
N SER A 86 -24.12 -10.23 -5.63
CA SER A 86 -24.58 -11.26 -6.56
C SER A 86 -26.01 -11.73 -6.30
N ALA A 87 -26.50 -11.66 -5.06
CA ALA A 87 -27.77 -12.27 -4.65
C ALA A 87 -28.97 -11.37 -4.98
N THR A 88 -29.96 -11.89 -5.72
CA THR A 88 -31.24 -11.21 -5.94
C THR A 88 -32.09 -11.17 -4.66
N PRO A 89 -33.11 -10.30 -4.55
CA PRO A 89 -34.02 -10.29 -3.40
C PRO A 89 -34.67 -11.66 -3.12
N GLU A 90 -34.98 -12.42 -4.16
CA GLU A 90 -35.54 -13.77 -4.04
C GLU A 90 -34.50 -14.75 -3.47
N GLU A 91 -33.26 -14.72 -3.98
CA GLU A 91 -32.17 -15.55 -3.46
C GLU A 91 -31.84 -15.18 -2.01
N GLN A 92 -31.83 -13.90 -1.65
CA GLN A 92 -31.66 -13.44 -0.27
C GLN A 92 -32.74 -14.01 0.65
N THR A 93 -34.00 -13.98 0.22
CA THR A 93 -35.11 -14.56 0.97
C THR A 93 -34.97 -16.07 1.11
N GLN A 94 -34.57 -16.78 0.05
CA GLN A 94 -34.32 -18.21 0.09
C GLN A 94 -33.17 -18.59 1.03
N MET A 95 -32.07 -17.83 1.00
CA MET A 95 -30.93 -18.03 1.91
C MET A 95 -31.30 -17.74 3.36
N ALA A 96 -32.06 -16.67 3.62
CA ALA A 96 -32.56 -16.38 4.97
C ALA A 96 -33.44 -17.52 5.49
N ASN A 97 -34.38 -18.01 4.67
CA ASN A 97 -35.25 -19.13 5.02
C ASN A 97 -34.46 -20.41 5.29
N TYR A 98 -33.41 -20.68 4.50
CA TYR A 98 -32.50 -21.80 4.73
C TYR A 98 -31.79 -21.70 6.10
N CYS A 99 -31.42 -20.49 6.51
CA CYS A 99 -30.87 -20.21 7.83
C CYS A 99 -31.92 -20.18 8.97
N GLY A 100 -33.21 -20.38 8.66
CA GLY A 100 -34.30 -20.39 9.64
C GLY A 100 -34.94 -19.03 9.93
N PHE A 101 -34.78 -18.04 9.05
CA PHE A 101 -35.32 -16.69 9.19
C PHE A 101 -36.19 -16.29 8.00
N ASP A 102 -37.32 -15.60 8.26
CA ASP A 102 -38.26 -15.20 7.20
C ASP A 102 -37.69 -14.19 6.18
N SER A 103 -36.63 -13.46 6.56
CA SER A 103 -36.04 -12.40 5.75
C SER A 103 -34.60 -12.10 6.16
N LEU A 104 -33.87 -11.38 5.30
CA LEU A 104 -32.54 -10.86 5.65
C LEU A 104 -32.60 -9.93 6.87
N ASN A 105 -33.65 -9.12 7.00
CA ASN A 105 -33.81 -8.20 8.14
C ASN A 105 -33.94 -8.97 9.46
N THR A 106 -34.75 -10.02 9.52
CA THR A 106 -34.93 -10.83 10.74
C THR A 106 -33.67 -11.63 11.08
N LEU A 107 -32.87 -12.03 10.07
CA LEU A 107 -31.53 -12.59 10.29
C LEU A 107 -30.58 -11.55 10.91
N ILE A 108 -30.55 -10.32 10.38
CA ILE A 108 -29.74 -9.22 10.93
C ILE A 108 -30.17 -8.87 12.36
N ASP A 109 -31.48 -8.76 12.62
CA ASP A 109 -32.06 -8.51 13.95
C ASP A 109 -31.61 -9.53 14.99
N SER A 110 -31.39 -10.77 14.56
CA SER A 110 -30.97 -11.87 15.44
C SER A 110 -29.46 -12.03 15.54
N THR A 111 -28.69 -11.30 14.71
CA THR A 111 -27.22 -11.43 14.61
C THR A 111 -26.50 -10.24 15.22
N VAL A 112 -26.96 -9.00 14.95
CA VAL A 112 -26.31 -7.78 15.42
C VAL A 112 -27.01 -7.28 16.69
N PRO A 113 -26.31 -7.14 17.82
CA PRO A 113 -26.92 -6.71 19.07
C PRO A 113 -27.64 -5.36 18.93
N LYS A 114 -28.87 -5.30 19.45
CA LYS A 114 -29.72 -4.11 19.32
C LYS A 114 -29.13 -2.87 20.01
N SER A 115 -28.34 -3.04 21.07
CA SER A 115 -27.72 -1.94 21.83
C SER A 115 -26.73 -1.11 21.01
N ILE A 116 -26.13 -1.71 19.98
CA ILE A 116 -25.12 -1.05 19.14
C ILE A 116 -25.61 -0.78 17.71
N ARG A 117 -26.86 -1.09 17.40
CA ARG A 117 -27.38 -0.96 16.04
C ARG A 117 -27.84 0.48 15.76
N LEU A 118 -27.41 1.01 14.63
CA LEU A 118 -27.88 2.30 14.13
C LEU A 118 -29.23 2.13 13.41
N ASP A 119 -30.11 3.12 13.55
CA ASP A 119 -31.40 3.14 12.84
C ASP A 119 -31.23 3.46 11.35
N SER A 120 -30.29 4.34 11.01
CA SER A 120 -29.96 4.69 9.63
C SER A 120 -28.58 5.33 9.53
N MET A 121 -27.98 5.27 8.34
CA MET A 121 -26.74 5.95 7.97
C MET A 121 -27.01 6.80 6.72
N LYS A 122 -26.75 8.11 6.81
CA LYS A 122 -26.94 9.06 5.71
C LYS A 122 -25.66 9.84 5.46
N PHE A 123 -25.33 10.01 4.19
CA PHE A 123 -24.15 10.75 3.76
C PHE A 123 -24.53 12.17 3.32
N SER A 124 -23.66 13.14 3.61
CA SER A 124 -23.83 14.53 3.15
C SER A 124 -23.65 14.66 1.63
N LYS A 125 -22.79 13.81 1.06
CA LYS A 125 -22.51 13.69 -0.37
C LYS A 125 -22.64 12.22 -0.76
N PHE A 126 -23.08 11.98 -1.99
CA PHE A 126 -23.19 10.63 -2.57
C PHE A 126 -24.13 9.65 -1.83
N ASP A 127 -25.12 10.15 -1.07
CA ASP A 127 -26.06 9.31 -0.30
C ASP A 127 -26.80 8.27 -1.16
N GLY A 128 -27.21 8.66 -2.37
CA GLY A 128 -27.85 7.76 -3.34
C GLY A 128 -26.89 6.84 -4.09
N GLY A 129 -25.58 6.96 -3.84
CA GLY A 129 -24.52 6.39 -4.66
C GLY A 129 -24.40 7.04 -6.04
N LEU A 130 -23.28 6.79 -6.71
CA LEU A 130 -23.09 7.14 -8.12
C LEU A 130 -23.36 5.89 -9.00
N THR A 131 -23.85 6.09 -10.22
CA THR A 131 -23.82 5.02 -11.23
C THR A 131 -22.38 4.75 -11.67
N GLU A 132 -22.14 3.63 -12.36
CA GLU A 132 -20.79 3.34 -12.88
C GLU A 132 -20.29 4.47 -13.80
N SER A 133 -21.14 5.00 -14.69
CA SER A 133 -20.77 6.10 -15.58
C SER A 133 -20.51 7.41 -14.82
N GLN A 134 -21.35 7.73 -13.84
CA GLN A 134 -21.18 8.93 -13.00
C GLN A 134 -19.92 8.85 -12.15
N MET A 135 -19.51 7.67 -11.69
CA MET A 135 -18.27 7.50 -10.94
C MET A 135 -17.05 7.80 -11.82
N ILE A 136 -17.04 7.32 -13.08
CA ILE A 136 -15.95 7.63 -14.02
C ILE A 136 -15.90 9.13 -14.34
N GLU A 137 -17.06 9.75 -14.57
CA GLU A 137 -17.15 11.21 -14.79
C GLU A 137 -16.63 11.98 -13.58
N HIS A 138 -17.05 11.61 -12.37
CA HIS A 138 -16.57 12.22 -11.13
C HIS A 138 -15.05 12.13 -10.96
N MET A 139 -14.48 10.95 -11.21
CA MET A 139 -13.03 10.78 -11.15
C MET A 139 -12.31 11.58 -12.24
N SER A 140 -12.90 11.68 -13.43
CA SER A 140 -12.35 12.47 -14.53
C SER A 140 -12.31 13.95 -14.16
N ASP A 141 -13.37 14.46 -13.54
CA ASP A 141 -13.43 15.83 -13.03
C ASP A 141 -12.35 16.08 -11.99
N LEU A 142 -12.14 15.16 -11.04
CA LEU A 142 -11.06 15.25 -10.06
C LEU A 142 -9.69 15.26 -10.76
N ALA A 143 -9.47 14.38 -11.74
CA ALA A 143 -8.24 14.31 -12.50
C ALA A 143 -7.90 15.63 -13.22
N THR A 144 -8.90 16.37 -13.74
CA THR A 144 -8.68 17.67 -14.39
C THR A 144 -8.20 18.78 -13.44
N LYS A 145 -8.41 18.61 -12.13
CA LYS A 145 -7.99 19.59 -11.10
C LYS A 145 -6.53 19.42 -10.69
N ASN A 146 -5.90 18.31 -11.06
CA ASN A 146 -4.47 18.09 -10.84
C ASN A 146 -3.64 18.67 -12.00
N LYS A 147 -2.49 19.26 -11.68
CA LYS A 147 -1.52 19.81 -12.63
C LYS A 147 -0.26 18.97 -12.60
N VAL A 148 -0.06 18.16 -13.63
CA VAL A 148 1.10 17.26 -13.73
C VAL A 148 2.29 18.04 -14.30
N PHE A 149 3.11 18.61 -13.41
CA PHE A 149 4.34 19.31 -13.78
C PHE A 149 5.53 18.36 -13.88
N LYS A 150 6.53 18.73 -14.70
CA LYS A 150 7.80 18.02 -14.73
C LYS A 150 8.53 18.24 -13.41
N SER A 151 8.64 17.19 -12.60
CA SER A 151 9.15 17.32 -11.24
C SER A 151 10.57 16.78 -11.09
N PHE A 152 11.51 17.67 -10.74
CA PHE A 152 12.91 17.38 -10.42
C PHE A 152 13.17 17.48 -8.90
N ILE A 153 12.16 17.23 -8.07
CA ILE A 153 12.27 17.35 -6.61
C ILE A 153 13.17 16.24 -6.04
N GLY A 154 13.06 15.02 -6.57
CA GLY A 154 13.80 13.86 -6.08
C GLY A 154 13.29 13.39 -4.73
N MET A 155 14.15 13.40 -3.70
CA MET A 155 13.78 12.99 -2.33
C MET A 155 13.20 11.56 -2.25
N GLY A 156 13.69 10.65 -3.09
CA GLY A 156 13.27 9.24 -3.13
C GLY A 156 12.16 8.91 -4.14
N TYR A 157 11.66 9.92 -4.88
CA TYR A 157 10.65 9.75 -5.93
C TYR A 157 11.13 10.36 -7.25
N TYR A 158 11.10 9.55 -8.31
CA TYR A 158 11.61 9.94 -9.63
C TYR A 158 10.63 9.46 -10.69
N ASN A 159 10.37 10.24 -11.75
CA ASN A 159 9.52 9.73 -12.82
C ASN A 159 10.18 8.53 -13.50
N THR A 160 9.34 7.62 -13.99
CA THR A 160 9.76 6.46 -14.76
C THR A 160 8.74 6.17 -15.85
N HIS A 161 9.20 5.62 -16.97
CA HIS A 161 8.32 5.07 -17.98
C HIS A 161 7.89 3.67 -17.55
N VAL A 162 6.64 3.53 -17.08
CA VAL A 162 6.05 2.20 -16.87
C VAL A 162 5.88 1.53 -18.23
N PRO A 163 6.53 0.37 -18.49
CA PRO A 163 6.38 -0.31 -19.77
C PRO A 163 4.91 -0.67 -20.01
N PRO A 164 4.29 -0.27 -21.13
CA PRO A 164 2.86 -0.49 -21.36
C PRO A 164 2.44 -1.96 -21.26
N VAL A 165 3.32 -2.89 -21.63
CA VAL A 165 3.09 -4.34 -21.49
C VAL A 165 2.99 -4.77 -20.02
N ILE A 166 3.72 -4.14 -19.09
CA ILE A 166 3.64 -4.40 -17.65
C ILE A 166 2.39 -3.74 -17.08
N LEU A 167 2.13 -2.47 -17.42
CA LEU A 167 0.93 -1.75 -17.01
C LEU A 167 -0.34 -2.55 -17.35
N ARG A 168 -0.49 -2.92 -18.61
CA ARG A 168 -1.68 -3.59 -19.12
C ARG A 168 -1.84 -5.03 -18.62
N ASN A 169 -0.74 -5.78 -18.53
CA ASN A 169 -0.82 -7.23 -18.27
C ASN A 169 -0.53 -7.62 -16.81
N ILE A 170 -0.23 -6.65 -15.93
CA ILE A 170 -0.06 -6.86 -14.48
C ILE A 170 -0.95 -5.91 -13.68
N MET A 171 -0.71 -4.59 -13.76
CA MET A 171 -1.46 -3.61 -12.95
C MET A 171 -2.95 -3.57 -13.33
N GLU A 172 -3.26 -3.65 -14.63
CA GLU A 172 -4.63 -3.64 -15.15
C GLU A 172 -5.20 -5.05 -15.36
N ASN A 173 -4.52 -6.10 -14.87
CA ASN A 173 -4.92 -7.48 -15.06
C ASN A 173 -5.44 -8.09 -13.74
N PRO A 174 -6.75 -8.39 -13.62
CA PRO A 174 -7.33 -8.93 -12.39
C PRO A 174 -6.75 -10.29 -11.97
N ALA A 175 -6.14 -11.03 -12.89
CA ALA A 175 -5.47 -12.28 -12.56
C ALA A 175 -4.10 -12.09 -11.89
N TRP A 176 -3.63 -10.85 -11.72
CA TRP A 176 -2.44 -10.49 -10.93
C TRP A 176 -2.79 -9.75 -9.65
N TYR A 177 -3.85 -8.92 -9.67
CA TYR A 177 -4.18 -8.06 -8.52
C TYR A 177 -5.26 -8.62 -7.58
N THR A 178 -6.06 -9.63 -7.96
CA THR A 178 -7.18 -10.09 -7.12
C THR A 178 -6.83 -11.19 -6.12
N GLN A 179 -5.77 -11.97 -6.35
CA GLN A 179 -5.26 -12.94 -5.37
C GLN A 179 -4.64 -12.23 -4.17
N TYR A 180 -4.48 -12.93 -3.05
CA TYR A 180 -3.80 -12.41 -1.87
C TYR A 180 -2.50 -13.17 -1.57
N THR A 181 -1.93 -12.93 -0.39
CA THR A 181 -0.70 -13.54 0.11
C THR A 181 -0.62 -15.03 -0.25
N PRO A 182 0.51 -15.52 -0.79
CA PRO A 182 0.65 -16.89 -1.29
C PRO A 182 0.75 -17.93 -0.16
N TYR A 183 -0.27 -17.99 0.70
CA TYR A 183 -0.38 -18.97 1.78
C TYR A 183 -0.46 -20.41 1.24
N GLN A 184 -1.18 -20.60 0.13
CA GLN A 184 -1.28 -21.88 -0.59
C GLN A 184 -0.29 -21.88 -1.76
N ALA A 185 0.93 -22.35 -1.53
CA ALA A 185 2.05 -22.18 -2.44
C ALA A 185 1.85 -22.90 -3.79
N GLU A 186 1.17 -24.04 -3.79
CA GLU A 186 0.94 -24.91 -4.94
C GLU A 186 0.11 -24.25 -6.04
N ILE A 187 -0.76 -23.31 -5.65
CA ILE A 187 -1.64 -22.52 -6.55
C ILE A 187 -1.20 -21.04 -6.59
N SER A 188 0.08 -20.79 -6.31
CA SER A 188 0.66 -19.45 -6.22
C SER A 188 2.08 -19.35 -6.79
N GLN A 189 2.52 -20.35 -7.58
CA GLN A 189 3.90 -20.43 -8.05
C GLN A 189 4.29 -19.28 -8.99
N GLY A 190 3.33 -18.65 -9.67
CA GLY A 190 3.55 -17.52 -10.58
C GLY A 190 4.08 -16.30 -9.83
N ARG A 191 3.28 -15.75 -8.90
CA ARG A 191 3.72 -14.61 -8.10
C ARG A 191 4.88 -14.94 -7.15
N LEU A 192 5.01 -16.18 -6.67
CA LEU A 192 6.18 -16.60 -5.90
C LEU A 192 7.47 -16.52 -6.75
N GLU A 193 7.42 -16.91 -8.02
CA GLU A 193 8.57 -16.80 -8.94
C GLU A 193 8.92 -15.34 -9.19
N SER A 194 7.92 -14.49 -9.44
CA SER A 194 8.12 -13.05 -9.63
C SER A 194 8.68 -12.35 -8.38
N LEU A 195 8.22 -12.69 -7.18
CA LEU A 195 8.78 -12.16 -5.92
C LEU A 195 10.20 -12.68 -5.65
N LEU A 196 10.55 -13.88 -6.11
CA LEU A 196 11.92 -14.37 -6.06
C LEU A 196 12.82 -13.62 -7.05
N ASN A 197 12.30 -13.27 -8.23
CA ASN A 197 13.00 -12.39 -9.16
C ASN A 197 13.24 -11.02 -8.53
N PHE A 198 12.25 -10.43 -7.86
CA PHE A 198 12.41 -9.19 -7.08
C PHE A 198 13.54 -9.31 -6.06
N GLN A 199 13.52 -10.34 -5.21
CA GLN A 199 14.60 -10.59 -4.24
C GLN A 199 15.97 -10.67 -4.93
N THR A 200 16.05 -11.34 -6.07
CA THR A 200 17.29 -11.48 -6.85
C THR A 200 17.78 -10.14 -7.41
N VAL A 201 16.87 -9.28 -7.89
CA VAL A 201 17.19 -7.91 -8.33
C VAL A 201 17.83 -7.14 -7.18
N ILE A 202 17.22 -7.19 -6.00
CA ILE A 202 17.75 -6.49 -4.83
C ILE A 202 19.11 -7.05 -4.40
N THR A 203 19.27 -8.38 -4.32
CA THR A 203 20.56 -8.97 -3.91
C THR A 203 21.70 -8.64 -4.86
N ASP A 204 21.45 -8.72 -6.17
CA ASP A 204 22.47 -8.43 -7.18
C ASP A 204 22.85 -6.95 -7.20
N LEU A 205 21.86 -6.05 -7.12
CA LEU A 205 22.13 -4.62 -7.16
C LEU A 205 22.78 -4.10 -5.88
N THR A 206 22.36 -4.57 -4.71
CA THR A 206 22.91 -4.13 -3.41
C THR A 206 24.23 -4.81 -3.05
N GLY A 207 24.56 -5.93 -3.69
CA GLY A 207 25.75 -6.74 -3.35
C GLY A 207 25.59 -7.55 -2.06
N LEU A 208 24.37 -7.70 -1.54
CA LEU A 208 24.08 -8.48 -0.34
C LEU A 208 23.36 -9.79 -0.68
N PRO A 209 23.62 -10.88 0.07
CA PRO A 209 23.23 -12.23 -0.35
C PRO A 209 21.75 -12.57 -0.11
N MET A 210 20.97 -11.69 0.51
CA MET A 210 19.57 -11.98 0.85
C MET A 210 18.72 -10.71 0.91
N SER A 211 17.48 -10.79 0.43
CA SER A 211 16.45 -9.74 0.51
C SER A 211 15.10 -10.33 0.91
N ASN A 212 14.21 -9.50 1.46
CA ASN A 212 12.80 -9.84 1.66
C ASN A 212 11.93 -9.59 0.40
N ALA A 213 10.66 -9.96 0.48
CA ALA A 213 9.65 -9.83 -0.57
C ALA A 213 8.75 -8.61 -0.34
N SER A 214 9.44 -7.47 -0.19
CA SER A 214 8.99 -6.09 0.03
C SER A 214 8.64 -5.66 1.45
N LEU A 215 8.81 -4.36 1.69
CA LEU A 215 8.28 -3.55 2.79
C LEU A 215 7.38 -2.43 2.24
N LEU A 216 6.90 -1.55 3.11
CA LEU A 216 5.86 -0.57 2.79
C LEU A 216 6.37 0.65 2.02
N ASP A 217 7.47 1.25 2.47
CA ASP A 217 8.15 2.41 1.87
C ASP A 217 9.60 2.53 2.41
N GLU A 218 10.39 3.47 1.90
CA GLU A 218 11.78 3.64 2.29
C GLU A 218 11.95 4.02 3.77
N GLY A 219 11.12 4.94 4.28
CA GLY A 219 11.20 5.41 5.66
C GLY A 219 10.92 4.28 6.66
N THR A 220 9.89 3.49 6.40
CA THR A 220 9.56 2.29 7.20
C THR A 220 10.62 1.21 7.05
N ALA A 221 11.20 1.01 5.86
CA ALA A 221 12.32 0.07 5.68
C ALA A 221 13.56 0.48 6.51
N ALA A 222 13.89 1.78 6.54
CA ALA A 222 14.96 2.31 7.36
C ALA A 222 14.68 2.14 8.87
N ALA A 223 13.44 2.37 9.31
CA ALA A 223 13.04 2.13 10.70
C ALA A 223 13.09 0.65 11.09
N GLU A 224 12.73 -0.26 10.17
CA GLU A 224 12.87 -1.70 10.38
C GLU A 224 14.36 -2.11 10.46
N ALA A 225 15.23 -1.51 9.65
CA ALA A 225 16.67 -1.73 9.75
C ALA A 225 17.25 -1.23 11.09
N MET A 226 16.79 -0.08 11.58
CA MET A 226 17.12 0.42 12.91
C MET A 226 16.69 -0.56 14.02
N ALA A 227 15.44 -1.04 13.99
CA ALA A 227 14.94 -2.02 14.94
C ALA A 227 15.75 -3.34 14.86
N MET A 228 16.13 -3.74 13.66
CA MET A 228 16.99 -4.90 13.41
C MET A 228 18.39 -4.71 14.00
N CYS A 229 19.03 -3.54 13.87
CA CYS A 229 20.31 -3.23 14.53
C CYS A 229 20.21 -3.35 16.06
N ASN A 230 19.15 -2.78 16.65
CA ASN A 230 18.88 -2.90 18.08
C ASN A 230 18.75 -4.37 18.52
N ASN A 231 18.02 -5.18 17.74
CA ASN A 231 17.82 -6.61 18.00
C ASN A 231 19.12 -7.42 17.85
N ILE A 232 19.97 -7.12 16.87
CA ILE A 232 21.30 -7.73 16.71
C ILE A 232 22.15 -7.46 17.96
N GLN A 233 22.09 -6.23 18.49
CA GLN A 233 22.78 -5.81 19.72
C GLN A 233 22.05 -6.23 21.00
N LYS A 234 20.93 -6.97 20.89
CA LYS A 234 20.12 -7.47 22.01
C LYS A 234 19.63 -6.37 22.95
N GLY A 235 19.38 -5.16 22.43
CA GLY A 235 18.92 -4.03 23.24
C GLY A 235 19.97 -3.41 24.17
N LYS A 236 21.24 -3.82 24.07
CA LYS A 236 22.31 -3.37 24.99
C LYS A 236 22.89 -1.99 24.66
N LYS A 237 22.73 -1.55 23.42
CA LYS A 237 23.23 -0.30 22.86
C LYS A 237 22.01 0.54 22.47
N LYS A 238 21.88 1.75 23.01
CA LYS A 238 20.64 2.53 22.94
C LYS A 238 20.69 3.69 21.95
N THR A 239 21.85 4.02 21.41
CA THR A 239 21.98 5.10 20.45
C THR A 239 21.95 4.58 19.01
N PHE A 240 21.13 5.18 18.14
CA PHE A 240 21.16 4.96 16.70
C PHE A 240 21.44 6.28 15.99
N VAL A 241 22.46 6.29 15.13
CA VAL A 241 22.89 7.49 14.42
C VAL A 241 22.26 7.51 13.03
N ILE A 242 21.76 8.67 12.61
CA ILE A 242 21.24 8.88 11.25
C ILE A 242 22.04 10.00 10.62
N ALA A 243 22.64 9.73 9.47
CA ALA A 243 23.38 10.75 8.74
C ALA A 243 22.45 11.88 8.30
N SER A 244 22.93 13.11 8.36
CA SER A 244 22.17 14.29 7.92
C SER A 244 21.85 14.29 6.43
N ASN A 245 22.48 13.41 5.64
CA ASN A 245 22.23 13.26 4.21
C ASN A 245 21.11 12.28 3.85
N CYS A 246 20.42 11.68 4.83
CA CYS A 246 19.19 10.93 4.57
C CYS A 246 18.03 11.84 4.17
N HIS A 247 17.05 11.27 3.44
CA HIS A 247 15.83 12.01 3.12
C HIS A 247 15.09 12.44 4.41
N PRO A 248 14.51 13.66 4.46
CA PRO A 248 13.91 14.18 5.70
C PRO A 248 12.75 13.32 6.22
N GLN A 249 11.93 12.77 5.32
CA GLN A 249 10.85 11.84 5.69
C GLN A 249 11.37 10.50 6.22
N THR A 250 12.54 10.03 5.75
CA THR A 250 13.19 8.82 6.29
C THR A 250 13.67 9.07 7.72
N ILE A 251 14.29 10.23 7.98
CA ILE A 251 14.72 10.64 9.32
C ILE A 251 13.53 10.72 10.28
N ASP A 252 12.42 11.34 9.86
CA ASP A 252 11.23 11.54 10.68
C ASP A 252 10.53 10.21 11.06
N VAL A 253 10.41 9.28 10.10
CA VAL A 253 9.86 7.94 10.38
C VAL A 253 10.76 7.16 11.33
N CYS A 254 12.08 7.20 11.18
CA CYS A 254 13.01 6.58 12.13
C CYS A 254 12.90 7.18 13.53
N LYS A 255 12.84 8.51 13.66
CA LYS A 255 12.63 9.20 14.95
C LYS A 255 11.33 8.75 15.60
N THR A 256 10.23 8.75 14.86
CA THR A 256 8.92 8.31 15.34
C THR A 256 8.94 6.85 15.83
N ARG A 257 9.68 5.97 15.15
CA ARG A 257 9.79 4.55 15.49
C ARG A 257 10.73 4.27 16.64
N ALA A 258 11.74 5.11 16.86
CA ALA A 258 12.74 4.95 17.91
C ALA A 258 12.12 4.99 19.32
N ASP A 259 11.08 5.81 19.49
CA ASP A 259 10.30 5.96 20.73
C ASP A 259 9.81 4.64 21.30
N GLY A 260 9.35 3.72 20.46
CA GLY A 260 8.82 2.43 20.90
C GLY A 260 9.89 1.41 21.32
N PHE A 261 11.16 1.68 21.03
CA PHE A 261 12.30 0.81 21.34
C PHE A 261 13.24 1.38 22.41
N ASP A 262 12.88 2.53 22.99
CA ASP A 262 13.74 3.34 23.86
C ASP A 262 15.11 3.62 23.22
N LEU A 263 15.11 3.94 21.92
CA LEU A 263 16.32 4.31 21.19
C LEU A 263 16.51 5.82 21.17
N ILE A 264 17.74 6.27 21.37
CA ILE A 264 18.17 7.66 21.24
C ILE A 264 18.62 7.88 19.80
N ILE A 265 17.96 8.79 19.09
CA ILE A 265 18.34 9.16 17.73
C ILE A 265 19.28 10.37 17.76
N VAL A 266 20.44 10.22 17.11
CA VAL A 266 21.38 11.32 16.89
C VAL A 266 21.49 11.56 15.39
N THR A 267 21.18 12.78 14.94
CA THR A 267 21.41 13.19 13.55
C THR A 267 22.73 13.94 13.46
N ALA A 268 23.69 13.43 12.69
CA ALA A 268 25.04 14.00 12.57
C ALA A 268 25.67 13.67 11.20
N ASP A 269 26.76 14.35 10.84
CA ASP A 269 27.64 13.89 9.76
C ASP A 269 28.43 12.66 10.26
N LEU A 270 28.66 11.66 9.40
CA LEU A 270 29.27 10.39 9.77
C LEU A 270 30.68 10.58 10.36
N LYS A 271 31.45 11.52 9.82
CA LYS A 271 32.82 11.82 10.25
C LYS A 271 32.90 12.39 11.68
N ASP A 272 31.80 13.00 12.14
CA ASP A 272 31.70 13.67 13.43
C ASP A 272 31.13 12.74 14.52
N VAL A 273 30.86 11.47 14.19
CA VAL A 273 30.28 10.51 15.12
C VAL A 273 31.34 9.97 16.08
N ASP A 274 31.13 10.18 17.38
CA ASP A 274 31.94 9.58 18.43
C ASP A 274 31.39 8.20 18.85
N TYR A 275 32.18 7.16 18.57
CA TYR A 275 31.87 5.78 18.95
C TYR A 275 32.46 5.35 20.31
N SER A 276 33.22 6.22 20.97
CA SER A 276 33.95 5.90 22.21
C SER A 276 33.05 5.50 23.38
N SER A 277 31.79 5.94 23.38
CA SER A 277 30.78 5.57 24.38
C SER A 277 30.44 4.08 24.37
N GLY A 278 30.66 3.39 23.25
CA GLY A 278 30.26 2.00 23.06
C GLY A 278 28.74 1.78 22.96
N ASP A 279 27.92 2.84 23.01
CA ASP A 279 26.45 2.76 23.08
C ASP A 279 25.75 2.80 21.70
N VAL A 280 26.49 2.99 20.62
CA VAL A 280 25.91 3.09 19.27
C VAL A 280 25.59 1.70 18.71
N CYS A 281 24.31 1.40 18.48
CA CYS A 281 23.84 0.12 17.97
C CYS A 281 23.93 0.01 16.44
N GLY A 282 23.71 1.14 15.76
CA GLY A 282 23.82 1.23 14.31
C GLY A 282 23.92 2.66 13.81
N VAL A 283 24.30 2.80 12.55
CA VAL A 283 24.29 4.05 11.80
C VAL A 283 23.56 3.86 10.47
N LEU A 284 22.70 4.81 10.12
CA LEU A 284 22.04 4.90 8.82
C LEU A 284 22.68 6.02 7.98
N VAL A 285 23.05 5.71 6.75
CA VAL A 285 23.55 6.67 5.75
C VAL A 285 22.78 6.54 4.43
N GLN A 286 22.82 7.56 3.57
CA GLN A 286 22.18 7.52 2.25
C GLN A 286 23.20 7.54 1.11
N TYR A 287 22.99 6.72 0.07
CA TYR A 287 23.89 6.61 -1.07
C TYR A 287 23.12 6.43 -2.40
N PRO A 288 23.08 7.44 -3.29
CA PRO A 288 23.56 8.82 -3.13
C PRO A 288 22.84 9.56 -2.00
N GLY A 289 23.46 10.62 -1.48
CA GLY A 289 22.86 11.48 -0.46
C GLY A 289 21.64 12.25 -0.95
N THR A 290 20.83 12.78 -0.03
CA THR A 290 19.58 13.46 -0.36
C THR A 290 19.76 14.71 -1.21
N GLU A 291 20.94 15.33 -1.20
CA GLU A 291 21.25 16.49 -2.04
C GLU A 291 22.01 16.11 -3.32
N GLY A 292 22.23 14.81 -3.53
CA GLY A 292 22.80 14.22 -4.75
C GLY A 292 24.25 13.80 -4.64
N GLU A 293 24.94 14.12 -3.54
CA GLU A 293 26.34 13.78 -3.36
C GLU A 293 26.59 12.27 -3.28
N VAL A 294 27.60 11.81 -3.99
CA VAL A 294 28.11 10.44 -3.97
C VAL A 294 29.42 10.45 -3.18
N LEU A 295 29.35 9.94 -1.95
CA LEU A 295 30.48 9.92 -1.02
C LEU A 295 31.21 8.56 -1.03
N ASP A 296 32.51 8.60 -0.76
CA ASP A 296 33.28 7.40 -0.44
C ASP A 296 33.12 7.09 1.06
N TYR A 297 32.35 6.05 1.37
CA TYR A 297 32.05 5.65 2.74
C TYR A 297 33.18 4.82 3.40
N GLY A 298 34.44 5.18 3.18
CA GLY A 298 35.60 4.54 3.81
C GLY A 298 35.56 4.57 5.35
N GLU A 299 34.86 5.54 5.92
CA GLU A 299 34.67 5.73 7.37
C GLU A 299 33.85 4.62 8.05
N LEU A 300 33.09 3.81 7.28
CA LEU A 300 32.31 2.69 7.83
C LEU A 300 33.19 1.69 8.61
N LYS A 301 34.48 1.60 8.28
CA LYS A 301 35.46 0.79 9.02
C LYS A 301 35.57 1.20 10.48
N ASN A 302 35.42 2.49 10.79
CA ASN A 302 35.45 3.00 12.17
C ASN A 302 34.20 2.55 12.96
N ALA A 303 33.03 2.56 12.32
CA ALA A 303 31.80 2.04 12.90
C ALA A 303 31.95 0.52 13.19
N HIS A 304 32.41 -0.26 12.23
CA HIS A 304 32.63 -1.70 12.41
C HIS A 304 33.67 -2.04 13.48
N ALA A 305 34.77 -1.27 13.57
CA ALA A 305 35.79 -1.45 14.61
C ALA A 305 35.21 -1.32 16.04
N ASN A 306 34.10 -0.58 16.20
CA ASN A 306 33.38 -0.41 17.46
C ASN A 306 32.14 -1.34 17.58
N GLY A 307 32.01 -2.32 16.68
CA GLY A 307 30.90 -3.26 16.65
C GLY A 307 29.54 -2.58 16.38
N VAL A 308 29.54 -1.48 15.64
CA VAL A 308 28.33 -0.75 15.19
C VAL A 308 27.87 -1.35 13.86
N LYS A 309 26.55 -1.45 13.65
CA LYS A 309 25.97 -1.94 12.39
C LYS A 309 25.72 -0.81 11.40
N VAL A 310 26.02 -1.06 10.14
CA VAL A 310 25.87 -0.06 9.08
C VAL A 310 24.64 -0.37 8.24
N VAL A 311 23.74 0.59 8.16
CA VAL A 311 22.59 0.60 7.26
C VAL A 311 22.83 1.62 6.16
N MET A 312 22.66 1.24 4.89
CA MET A 312 22.70 2.17 3.76
C MET A 312 21.36 2.22 3.05
N ALA A 313 20.70 3.38 3.03
CA ALA A 313 19.57 3.64 2.16
C ALA A 313 20.09 4.04 0.77
N THR A 314 19.51 3.48 -0.30
CA THR A 314 20.09 3.57 -1.65
C THR A 314 19.07 3.57 -2.78
N ASP A 315 19.51 3.98 -3.98
CA ASP A 315 18.72 3.99 -5.21
C ASP A 315 19.15 2.86 -6.18
N LEU A 316 18.19 2.02 -6.64
CA LEU A 316 18.50 0.87 -7.50
C LEU A 316 19.05 1.24 -8.89
N LEU A 317 18.62 2.36 -9.47
CA LEU A 317 19.13 2.82 -10.77
C LEU A 317 20.56 3.31 -10.63
N ALA A 318 20.85 4.08 -9.57
CA ALA A 318 22.21 4.54 -9.27
C ALA A 318 23.16 3.35 -9.09
N LEU A 319 22.73 2.28 -8.42
CA LEU A 319 23.53 1.07 -8.21
C LEU A 319 23.86 0.27 -9.48
N THR A 320 23.29 0.60 -10.63
CA THR A 320 23.75 0.02 -11.91
C THR A 320 25.10 0.59 -12.36
N MET A 321 25.45 1.79 -11.89
CA MET A 321 26.70 2.49 -12.21
C MET A 321 27.63 2.65 -11.00
N LEU A 322 27.07 2.70 -9.80
CA LEU A 322 27.80 2.94 -8.55
C LEU A 322 28.22 1.64 -7.88
N LYS A 323 29.42 1.65 -7.29
CA LYS A 323 29.91 0.59 -6.40
C LYS A 323 28.84 0.29 -5.35
N PRO A 324 28.34 -0.95 -5.24
CA PRO A 324 27.19 -1.25 -4.40
C PRO A 324 27.53 -1.29 -2.90
N PRO A 325 26.56 -0.99 -2.01
CA PRO A 325 26.74 -1.01 -0.56
C PRO A 325 27.40 -2.26 0.03
N GLY A 326 27.10 -3.44 -0.51
CA GLY A 326 27.73 -4.70 -0.08
C GLY A 326 29.25 -4.70 -0.25
N GLU A 327 29.78 -4.00 -1.25
CA GLU A 327 31.23 -3.85 -1.47
C GLU A 327 31.88 -2.75 -0.61
N PHE A 328 31.08 -1.89 0.04
CA PHE A 328 31.53 -1.02 1.13
C PHE A 328 31.50 -1.73 2.49
N GLY A 329 30.85 -2.88 2.59
CA GLY A 329 30.68 -3.64 3.83
C GLY A 329 29.42 -3.29 4.61
N ALA A 330 28.39 -2.68 3.99
CA ALA A 330 27.11 -2.45 4.64
C ALA A 330 26.53 -3.76 5.23
N ASP A 331 25.99 -3.71 6.46
CA ASP A 331 25.34 -4.88 7.08
C ASP A 331 23.89 -5.05 6.58
N ILE A 332 23.22 -3.92 6.33
CA ILE A 332 21.82 -3.85 5.89
C ILE A 332 21.70 -2.75 4.82
N VAL A 333 20.91 -3.01 3.78
CA VAL A 333 20.65 -2.05 2.70
C VAL A 333 19.15 -1.92 2.49
N VAL A 334 18.65 -0.69 2.40
CA VAL A 334 17.23 -0.38 2.25
C VAL A 334 17.01 0.63 1.13
N GLY A 335 15.78 0.82 0.69
CA GLY A 335 15.44 1.83 -0.31
C GLY A 335 14.07 1.57 -0.94
N SER A 336 13.69 2.46 -1.85
CA SER A 336 12.53 2.30 -2.73
C SER A 336 12.91 1.62 -4.05
N ALA A 337 12.04 0.73 -4.54
CA ALA A 337 12.14 0.18 -5.90
C ALA A 337 11.25 0.92 -6.92
N GLN A 338 10.68 2.07 -6.55
CA GLN A 338 9.70 2.82 -7.34
C GLN A 338 10.13 3.08 -8.78
N ARG A 339 11.32 3.66 -8.97
CA ARG A 339 11.78 4.11 -10.31
C ARG A 339 12.10 2.97 -11.28
N PHE A 340 11.93 1.72 -10.85
CA PHE A 340 11.91 0.55 -11.73
C PHE A 340 10.47 0.26 -12.16
N GLY A 341 9.92 1.16 -12.98
CA GLY A 341 8.66 0.93 -13.69
C GLY A 341 7.39 0.96 -12.84
N VAL A 342 7.38 1.71 -11.74
CA VAL A 342 6.16 1.99 -10.95
C VAL A 342 5.93 3.51 -10.89
N PRO A 343 4.72 4.03 -11.17
CA PRO A 343 4.48 5.49 -11.15
C PRO A 343 4.72 6.10 -9.79
N MET A 344 4.98 7.42 -9.71
CA MET A 344 5.14 8.11 -8.43
C MET A 344 3.88 8.08 -7.58
N GLY A 345 2.68 8.07 -8.18
CA GLY A 345 1.40 7.83 -7.49
C GLY A 345 1.04 8.83 -6.40
N TYR A 346 1.51 10.08 -6.51
CA TYR A 346 1.48 11.06 -5.40
C TYR A 346 2.03 10.47 -4.10
N GLY A 347 3.04 9.62 -4.28
CA GLY A 347 3.79 8.91 -3.27
C GLY A 347 3.77 7.38 -3.39
N GLY A 348 2.83 6.74 -4.10
CA GLY A 348 2.73 5.29 -4.07
C GLY A 348 1.44 4.71 -4.63
N PRO A 349 1.35 3.36 -4.70
CA PRO A 349 2.17 2.44 -3.93
C PRO A 349 3.49 2.03 -4.57
N HIS A 350 4.51 1.77 -3.73
CA HIS A 350 5.85 1.32 -4.16
C HIS A 350 6.37 0.21 -3.25
N ALA A 351 7.05 -0.78 -3.81
CA ALA A 351 7.76 -1.75 -3.00
C ALA A 351 9.09 -1.17 -2.49
N ALA A 352 9.22 -1.07 -1.16
CA ALA A 352 10.52 -0.90 -0.54
C ALA A 352 11.21 -2.25 -0.36
N PHE A 353 12.53 -2.23 -0.19
CA PHE A 353 13.33 -3.44 0.02
C PHE A 353 14.19 -3.34 1.28
N LEU A 354 14.54 -4.51 1.82
CA LEU A 354 15.60 -4.65 2.82
C LEU A 354 16.44 -5.88 2.46
N ALA A 355 17.74 -5.65 2.24
CA ALA A 355 18.74 -6.68 2.01
C ALA A 355 19.77 -6.72 3.14
N THR A 356 20.32 -7.90 3.42
CA THR A 356 21.28 -8.11 4.53
C THR A 356 22.06 -9.41 4.32
N SER A 357 22.98 -9.71 5.24
CA SER A 357 23.71 -10.97 5.28
C SER A 357 22.82 -12.16 5.68
N GLN A 358 23.23 -13.38 5.32
CA GLN A 358 22.51 -14.60 5.73
C GLN A 358 22.53 -14.84 7.25
N GLU A 359 23.49 -14.25 7.97
CA GLU A 359 23.60 -14.33 9.42
C GLU A 359 22.32 -13.82 10.11
N TYR A 360 21.77 -12.72 9.59
CA TYR A 360 20.63 -12.04 10.21
C TYR A 360 19.28 -12.46 9.65
N LYS A 361 19.21 -13.54 8.86
CA LYS A 361 17.96 -14.04 8.24
C LYS A 361 16.81 -14.28 9.22
N ARG A 362 17.10 -14.55 10.49
CA ARG A 362 16.10 -14.77 11.56
C ARG A 362 15.52 -13.48 12.13
N MET A 363 16.13 -12.33 11.85
CA MET A 363 15.70 -11.00 12.30
C MET A 363 15.08 -10.18 11.17
N MET A 364 15.13 -10.67 9.93
CA MET A 364 14.59 -9.98 8.76
C MET A 364 13.07 -9.75 8.90
N PRO A 365 12.57 -8.53 8.66
CA PRO A 365 11.14 -8.22 8.66
C PRO A 365 10.46 -8.71 7.37
N GLY A 366 9.16 -8.99 7.48
CA GLY A 366 8.32 -9.33 6.34
C GLY A 366 8.56 -10.72 5.75
N ARG A 367 7.94 -10.95 4.59
CA ARG A 367 7.96 -12.24 3.88
C ARG A 367 9.28 -12.44 3.16
N ILE A 368 9.65 -13.71 3.00
CA ILE A 368 10.81 -14.14 2.23
C ILE A 368 10.38 -15.33 1.39
N ILE A 369 10.62 -15.30 0.09
CA ILE A 369 10.41 -16.41 -0.82
C ILE A 369 11.67 -17.27 -0.84
N GLY A 370 11.48 -18.57 -0.64
CA GLY A 370 12.54 -19.57 -0.65
C GLY A 370 12.26 -20.68 -1.64
N VAL A 371 13.34 -21.22 -2.19
CA VAL A 371 13.34 -22.44 -3.00
C VAL A 371 13.23 -23.65 -2.07
N SER A 372 12.37 -24.59 -2.44
CA SER A 372 12.08 -25.84 -1.75
C SER A 372 11.87 -26.96 -2.79
N VAL A 373 11.44 -28.14 -2.33
CA VAL A 373 10.98 -29.24 -3.18
C VAL A 373 9.55 -29.64 -2.84
N ASP A 374 8.80 -30.12 -3.83
CA ASP A 374 7.47 -30.69 -3.65
C ASP A 374 7.51 -32.19 -3.31
N SER A 375 6.35 -32.83 -3.16
CA SER A 375 6.25 -34.26 -2.82
C SER A 375 6.77 -35.22 -3.90
N SER A 376 7.01 -34.73 -5.13
CA SER A 376 7.60 -35.49 -6.23
C SER A 376 9.12 -35.26 -6.37
N GLY A 377 9.71 -34.40 -5.53
CA GLY A 377 11.12 -34.02 -5.58
C GLY A 377 11.42 -32.89 -6.58
N LYS A 378 10.40 -32.28 -7.18
CA LYS A 378 10.58 -31.16 -8.11
C LYS A 378 10.80 -29.87 -7.33
N GLN A 379 11.68 -29.01 -7.83
CA GLN A 379 11.89 -27.67 -7.26
C GLN A 379 10.60 -26.85 -7.29
N ALA A 380 10.24 -26.25 -6.15
CA ALA A 380 9.05 -25.44 -5.96
C ALA A 380 9.33 -24.28 -5.00
N LEU A 381 8.54 -23.22 -5.08
CA LEU A 381 8.72 -22.01 -4.27
C LEU A 381 7.71 -21.96 -3.12
N ARG A 382 8.08 -21.33 -2.00
CA ARG A 382 7.16 -21.05 -0.88
C ARG A 382 7.63 -19.86 -0.07
N MET A 383 6.76 -19.33 0.77
CA MET A 383 7.18 -18.45 1.86
C MET A 383 8.02 -19.23 2.89
N ALA A 384 9.20 -18.70 3.20
CA ALA A 384 10.21 -19.32 4.05
C ALA A 384 10.35 -18.60 5.40
N MET A 385 10.72 -19.37 6.43
CA MET A 385 10.96 -18.85 7.79
C MET A 385 9.80 -18.03 8.36
N GLN A 386 8.57 -18.48 8.12
CA GLN A 386 7.33 -17.79 8.53
C GLN A 386 7.20 -17.59 10.04
N THR A 387 7.96 -18.35 10.85
CA THR A 387 7.97 -18.16 12.31
C THR A 387 8.47 -16.78 12.73
N ARG A 388 9.10 -15.99 11.84
CA ARG A 388 9.46 -14.59 12.13
C ARG A 388 8.28 -13.63 12.14
N GLU A 389 7.17 -14.02 11.51
CA GLU A 389 6.06 -13.13 11.16
C GLU A 389 4.97 -13.12 12.25
N GLN A 390 4.21 -12.04 12.27
CA GLN A 390 3.18 -11.72 13.27
C GLN A 390 2.15 -12.85 13.50
N HIS A 391 1.76 -13.57 12.44
CA HIS A 391 0.72 -14.59 12.51
C HIS A 391 1.15 -15.84 13.29
N ILE A 392 2.45 -16.02 13.54
CA ILE A 392 2.99 -17.10 14.39
C ILE A 392 3.53 -16.53 15.70
N ARG A 393 4.36 -15.48 15.66
CA ARG A 393 5.09 -15.00 16.84
C ARG A 393 4.47 -13.83 17.57
N ARG A 394 3.39 -13.22 17.07
CA ARG A 394 2.64 -12.16 17.75
C ARG A 394 3.57 -11.03 18.24
N ASP A 395 3.57 -10.71 19.53
CA ASP A 395 4.45 -9.73 20.19
C ASP A 395 5.95 -9.98 20.01
N LYS A 396 6.35 -11.23 19.72
CA LYS A 396 7.75 -11.64 19.52
C LYS A 396 8.14 -11.72 18.05
N ALA A 397 7.28 -11.25 17.15
CA ALA A 397 7.59 -11.18 15.73
C ALA A 397 8.72 -10.17 15.48
N THR A 398 9.34 -10.28 14.31
CA THR A 398 10.40 -9.35 13.88
C THR A 398 9.86 -7.97 13.53
N SER A 399 8.60 -7.88 13.13
CA SER A 399 7.87 -6.68 12.75
C SER A 399 6.36 -6.96 12.84
N ASN A 400 5.54 -5.90 12.89
CA ASN A 400 4.10 -5.99 12.80
C ASN A 400 3.59 -6.12 11.35
N ILE A 401 4.46 -6.00 10.34
CA ILE A 401 4.04 -6.02 8.93
C ILE A 401 3.27 -7.30 8.56
N CYS A 402 2.16 -7.11 7.83
CA CYS A 402 1.33 -8.19 7.30
C CYS A 402 1.11 -7.99 5.80
N THR A 403 0.19 -7.09 5.39
CA THR A 403 0.15 -6.61 4.00
C THR A 403 1.44 -5.82 3.72
N ALA A 404 2.05 -6.03 2.56
CA ALA A 404 3.24 -5.29 2.11
C ALA A 404 2.94 -4.67 0.73
N GLN A 405 3.83 -4.82 -0.25
CA GLN A 405 3.72 -4.19 -1.57
C GLN A 405 4.00 -5.18 -2.72
N ALA A 406 3.40 -6.38 -2.63
CA ALA A 406 3.74 -7.51 -3.49
C ALA A 406 3.47 -7.27 -4.98
N LEU A 407 2.35 -6.64 -5.35
CA LEU A 407 2.05 -6.33 -6.75
C LEU A 407 3.12 -5.41 -7.36
N LEU A 408 3.59 -4.43 -6.60
CA LEU A 408 4.54 -3.45 -7.09
C LEU A 408 5.96 -4.03 -7.13
N ALA A 409 6.30 -4.91 -6.19
CA ALA A 409 7.51 -5.72 -6.25
C ALA A 409 7.52 -6.62 -7.52
N ASN A 410 6.37 -7.15 -7.92
CA ASN A 410 6.24 -7.90 -9.18
C ASN A 410 6.41 -7.01 -10.40
N MET A 411 5.87 -5.79 -10.40
CA MET A 411 6.10 -4.82 -11.48
C MET A 411 7.59 -4.48 -11.61
N THR A 412 8.28 -4.18 -10.50
CA THR A 412 9.74 -3.97 -10.46
C THR A 412 10.51 -5.17 -11.00
N ALA A 413 10.14 -6.39 -10.61
CA ALA A 413 10.81 -7.60 -11.11
C ALA A 413 10.66 -7.72 -12.63
N MET A 414 9.47 -7.44 -13.17
CA MET A 414 9.22 -7.51 -14.61
C MET A 414 9.91 -6.38 -15.37
N TYR A 415 10.05 -5.21 -14.76
CA TYR A 415 10.84 -4.12 -15.31
C TYR A 415 12.31 -4.53 -15.49
N ALA A 416 12.91 -5.12 -14.46
CA ALA A 416 14.28 -5.62 -14.52
C ALA A 416 14.44 -6.79 -15.50
N VAL A 417 13.44 -7.70 -15.59
CA VAL A 417 13.43 -8.78 -16.58
C VAL A 417 13.36 -8.24 -18.01
N TYR A 418 12.56 -7.20 -18.25
CA TYR A 418 12.36 -6.62 -19.57
C TYR A 418 13.58 -5.85 -20.08
N HIS A 419 14.19 -5.03 -19.21
CA HIS A 419 15.33 -4.21 -19.59
C HIS A 419 16.67 -4.96 -19.50
N GLY A 420 16.79 -5.93 -18.59
CA GLY A 420 18.04 -6.62 -18.31
C GLY A 420 19.14 -5.68 -17.76
N PRO A 421 20.34 -6.21 -17.48
CA PRO A 421 21.43 -5.41 -16.92
C PRO A 421 21.88 -4.27 -17.83
N GLU A 422 21.97 -4.51 -19.14
CA GLU A 422 22.43 -3.53 -20.14
C GLU A 422 21.42 -2.39 -20.38
N GLY A 423 20.13 -2.72 -20.43
CA GLY A 423 19.08 -1.71 -20.59
C GLY A 423 19.00 -0.77 -19.38
N LEU A 424 19.07 -1.33 -18.18
CA LEU A 424 19.13 -0.54 -16.94
C LEU A 424 20.40 0.32 -16.85
N LYS A 425 21.56 -0.21 -17.27
CA LYS A 425 22.82 0.55 -17.30
C LYS A 425 22.76 1.72 -18.28
N SER A 426 22.25 1.47 -19.49
CA SER A 426 22.11 2.50 -20.54
C SER A 426 21.18 3.63 -20.08
N MET A 427 20.12 3.27 -19.38
CA MET A 427 19.19 4.21 -18.78
C MET A 427 19.85 5.06 -17.69
N ALA A 428 20.58 4.44 -16.76
CA ALA A 428 21.31 5.15 -15.72
C ALA A 428 22.37 6.10 -16.31
N GLN A 429 23.11 5.66 -17.34
CA GLN A 429 24.10 6.48 -18.03
C GLN A 429 23.46 7.70 -18.71
N ARG A 430 22.27 7.51 -19.31
CA ARG A 430 21.51 8.59 -19.92
C ARG A 430 21.04 9.61 -18.87
N VAL A 431 20.48 9.14 -17.76
CA VAL A 431 20.02 10.00 -16.66
C VAL A 431 21.19 10.79 -16.07
N HIS A 432 22.30 10.12 -15.76
CA HIS A 432 23.53 10.74 -15.28
C HIS A 432 24.09 11.77 -16.28
N GLY A 433 24.08 11.42 -17.58
CA GLY A 433 24.52 12.32 -18.65
C GLY A 433 23.70 13.61 -18.72
N LEU A 434 22.37 13.54 -18.61
CA LEU A 434 21.51 14.73 -18.58
C LEU A 434 21.77 15.62 -17.37
N ALA A 435 21.93 15.03 -16.18
CA ALA A 435 22.33 15.76 -14.98
C ALA A 435 23.70 16.44 -15.16
N GLY A 436 24.65 15.75 -15.80
CA GLY A 436 25.98 16.28 -16.15
C GLY A 436 25.93 17.43 -17.15
N VAL A 437 25.10 17.33 -18.20
CA VAL A 437 24.85 18.41 -19.17
C VAL A 437 24.32 19.64 -18.47
N PHE A 438 23.32 19.44 -17.60
CA PHE A 438 22.73 20.53 -16.82
C PHE A 438 23.77 21.20 -15.91
N ALA A 439 24.53 20.41 -15.14
CA ALA A 439 25.59 20.92 -14.29
C ALA A 439 26.66 21.71 -15.06
N LEU A 440 27.09 21.22 -16.23
CA LEU A 440 28.06 21.91 -17.09
C LEU A 440 27.48 23.23 -17.63
N GLY A 441 26.23 23.22 -18.10
CA GLY A 441 25.57 24.42 -18.60
C GLY A 441 25.43 25.49 -17.53
N LEU A 442 25.05 25.12 -16.29
CA LEU A 442 25.02 26.07 -15.17
C LEU A 442 26.40 26.69 -14.88
N LYS A 443 27.46 25.88 -14.89
CA LYS A 443 28.84 26.38 -14.74
C LYS A 443 29.21 27.38 -15.86
N LYS A 444 28.79 27.13 -17.11
CA LYS A 444 29.00 28.06 -18.24
C LYS A 444 28.18 29.35 -18.13
N LEU A 445 26.95 29.31 -17.60
CA LEU A 445 26.14 30.52 -17.37
C LEU A 445 26.75 31.43 -16.30
N GLY A 446 27.41 30.83 -15.31
CA GLY A 446 28.01 31.55 -14.17
C GLY A 446 26.98 32.35 -13.37
N THR A 447 25.72 31.90 -13.35
CA THR A 447 24.62 32.51 -12.57
C THR A 447 24.39 31.80 -11.24
N ALA A 448 24.89 30.58 -11.09
CA ALA A 448 24.81 29.76 -9.89
C ALA A 448 26.09 28.92 -9.73
N GLU A 449 26.37 28.54 -8.49
CA GLU A 449 27.45 27.61 -8.13
C GLU A 449 26.88 26.20 -8.08
N VAL A 450 27.54 25.25 -8.75
CA VAL A 450 27.16 23.83 -8.76
C VAL A 450 28.11 23.06 -7.87
N GLN A 451 27.62 22.06 -7.13
CA GLN A 451 28.46 21.22 -6.27
C GLN A 451 29.71 20.68 -6.98
N ASP A 452 30.82 20.58 -6.24
CA ASP A 452 32.04 19.94 -6.69
C ASP A 452 32.06 18.43 -6.41
N LEU A 453 31.27 17.97 -5.43
CA LEU A 453 31.16 16.55 -5.10
C LEU A 453 30.55 15.76 -6.27
N PRO A 454 31.01 14.52 -6.52
CA PRO A 454 30.37 13.62 -7.49
C PRO A 454 28.88 13.44 -7.20
N PHE A 455 28.10 13.19 -8.25
CA PHE A 455 26.67 12.92 -8.15
C PHE A 455 26.22 11.90 -9.19
N PHE A 456 25.08 11.26 -8.95
CA PHE A 456 24.43 10.40 -9.95
C PHE A 456 23.48 11.20 -10.83
N ASP A 457 22.30 11.53 -10.32
CA ASP A 457 21.23 12.21 -11.07
C ASP A 457 20.77 13.51 -10.44
N THR A 458 21.24 13.83 -9.23
CA THR A 458 20.76 14.97 -8.47
C THR A 458 21.86 16.01 -8.33
N VAL A 459 21.59 17.22 -8.77
CA VAL A 459 22.56 18.32 -8.79
C VAL A 459 22.18 19.35 -7.72
N LYS A 460 23.05 19.55 -6.73
CA LYS A 460 22.96 20.66 -5.77
C LYS A 460 23.53 21.95 -6.36
N ILE A 461 22.76 23.02 -6.19
CA ILE A 461 22.97 24.32 -6.80
C ILE A 461 22.84 25.38 -5.71
N LYS A 462 23.84 26.25 -5.59
CA LYS A 462 23.78 27.46 -4.76
C LYS A 462 23.57 28.68 -5.64
N CYS A 463 22.67 29.54 -5.23
CA CYS A 463 22.27 30.75 -5.94
C CYS A 463 21.98 31.87 -4.94
N SER A 464 21.79 33.10 -5.42
CA SER A 464 21.51 34.24 -4.55
C SER A 464 20.10 34.24 -3.95
N ASP A 465 19.13 33.69 -4.69
CA ASP A 465 17.72 33.65 -4.31
C ASP A 465 17.08 32.38 -4.89
N ALA A 466 16.96 31.35 -4.05
CA ALA A 466 16.45 30.06 -4.48
C ALA A 466 14.93 30.10 -4.74
N THR A 467 14.18 30.88 -3.97
CA THR A 467 12.73 31.02 -4.14
C THR A 467 12.39 31.63 -5.49
N ALA A 468 13.10 32.68 -5.91
CA ALA A 468 12.89 33.30 -7.22
C ALA A 468 13.10 32.33 -8.39
N ILE A 469 14.08 31.43 -8.29
CA ILE A 469 14.34 30.40 -9.31
C ILE A 469 13.22 29.36 -9.32
N VAL A 470 12.77 28.88 -8.15
CA VAL A 470 11.66 27.92 -8.04
C VAL A 470 10.35 28.52 -8.61
N ASP A 471 10.09 29.80 -8.36
CA ASP A 471 8.94 30.51 -8.93
C ASP A 471 9.05 30.64 -10.46
N ALA A 472 10.26 30.90 -10.97
CA ALA A 472 10.52 30.95 -12.42
C ALA A 472 10.36 29.56 -13.08
N ALA A 473 10.81 28.49 -12.42
CA ALA A 473 10.62 27.11 -12.85
C ALA A 473 9.12 26.75 -12.90
N SER A 474 8.38 27.11 -11.86
CA SER A 474 6.93 26.83 -11.77
C SER A 474 6.14 27.47 -12.91
N LYS A 475 6.54 28.66 -13.37
CA LYS A 475 5.94 29.33 -14.55
C LYS A 475 6.20 28.59 -15.87
N LYS A 476 7.19 27.70 -15.91
CA LYS A 476 7.48 26.78 -17.02
C LYS A 476 7.01 25.36 -16.76
N GLU A 477 6.12 25.16 -15.78
CA GLU A 477 5.58 23.85 -15.40
C GLU A 477 6.64 22.86 -14.90
N ILE A 478 7.67 23.37 -14.21
CA ILE A 478 8.77 22.61 -13.62
C ILE A 478 8.77 22.76 -12.11
N ASN A 479 8.87 21.66 -11.37
CA ASN A 479 9.11 21.67 -9.93
C ASN A 479 10.58 21.37 -9.62
N LEU A 480 11.20 22.18 -8.76
CA LEU A 480 12.54 21.98 -8.20
C LEU A 480 12.45 21.83 -6.68
N ARG A 481 13.43 21.18 -6.05
CA ARG A 481 13.47 21.13 -4.59
C ARG A 481 14.14 22.38 -4.04
N LEU A 482 13.38 23.18 -3.29
CA LEU A 482 13.91 24.23 -2.43
C LEU A 482 14.48 23.59 -1.15
N VAL A 483 15.79 23.69 -0.93
CA VAL A 483 16.44 23.16 0.29
C VAL A 483 16.44 24.24 1.39
N ASP A 484 16.85 25.45 1.03
CA ASP A 484 16.86 26.63 1.89
C ASP A 484 16.81 27.91 1.03
N SER A 485 17.04 29.09 1.62
CA SER A 485 16.99 30.39 0.92
C SER A 485 17.95 30.55 -0.26
N ASN A 486 19.04 29.77 -0.32
CA ASN A 486 20.07 29.89 -1.34
C ASN A 486 20.41 28.56 -2.05
N THR A 487 19.85 27.43 -1.59
CA THR A 487 20.16 26.10 -2.12
C THR A 487 18.94 25.46 -2.78
N ILE A 488 19.17 24.92 -3.98
CA ILE A 488 18.21 24.13 -4.77
C ILE A 488 18.87 22.79 -5.10
N THR A 489 18.06 21.72 -5.21
CA THR A 489 18.49 20.52 -5.93
C THR A 489 17.56 20.21 -7.09
N ALA A 490 18.13 19.67 -8.17
CA ALA A 490 17.40 19.18 -9.33
C ALA A 490 17.75 17.72 -9.59
N ALA A 491 16.79 16.82 -9.41
CA ALA A 491 16.91 15.38 -9.60
C ALA A 491 16.39 14.95 -10.97
N PHE A 492 17.29 14.41 -11.80
CA PHE A 492 17.00 13.95 -13.15
C PHE A 492 16.50 12.51 -13.14
N ASP A 493 15.66 12.18 -14.11
CA ASP A 493 15.02 10.86 -14.17
C ASP A 493 14.90 10.32 -15.59
N GLU A 494 14.43 9.08 -15.71
CA GLU A 494 14.30 8.35 -16.98
C GLU A 494 13.54 9.16 -18.04
N THR A 495 12.55 9.93 -17.60
CA THR A 495 11.64 10.66 -18.48
C THR A 495 12.21 12.00 -18.93
N THR A 496 13.31 12.46 -18.36
CA THR A 496 13.89 13.77 -18.68
C THR A 496 14.41 13.81 -20.11
N THR A 497 14.14 14.89 -20.83
CA THR A 497 14.55 15.11 -22.22
C THR A 497 15.59 16.24 -22.33
N LEU A 498 16.19 16.40 -23.51
CA LEU A 498 17.10 17.54 -23.78
C LEU A 498 16.35 18.89 -23.71
N ASP A 499 15.10 18.95 -24.18
CA ASP A 499 14.25 20.14 -24.10
C ASP A 499 13.96 20.53 -22.64
N ASP A 500 13.75 19.55 -21.76
CA ASP A 500 13.60 19.83 -20.33
C ASP A 500 14.87 20.47 -19.75
N VAL A 501 16.05 20.01 -20.17
CA VAL A 501 17.35 20.59 -19.75
C VAL A 501 17.51 22.02 -20.30
N ASP A 502 17.13 22.25 -21.56
CA ASP A 502 17.16 23.59 -22.16
C ASP A 502 16.24 24.57 -21.42
N LYS A 503 15.02 24.14 -21.07
CA LYS A 503 14.11 24.92 -20.22
C LYS A 503 14.73 25.24 -18.86
N LEU A 504 15.43 24.28 -18.25
CA LEU A 504 16.15 24.53 -17.00
C LEU A 504 17.27 25.57 -17.19
N PHE A 505 18.02 25.55 -18.29
CA PHE A 505 18.99 26.63 -18.55
C PHE A 505 18.32 28.01 -18.60
N GLU A 506 17.17 28.12 -19.25
CA GLU A 506 16.41 29.38 -19.29
C GLU A 506 15.95 29.83 -17.90
N VAL A 507 15.51 28.89 -17.04
CA VAL A 507 15.13 29.17 -15.64
C VAL A 507 16.31 29.79 -14.88
N PHE A 508 17.50 29.20 -15.01
CA PHE A 508 18.69 29.63 -14.26
C PHE A 508 19.46 30.80 -14.91
N ALA A 509 19.23 31.10 -16.19
CA ALA A 509 19.89 32.20 -16.90
C ALA A 509 19.32 33.58 -16.52
N SER A 510 18.10 33.63 -15.97
CA SER A 510 17.39 34.87 -15.64
C SER A 510 17.28 35.82 -16.85
N VAL A 511 18.06 36.91 -16.89
CA VAL A 511 18.09 37.87 -18.01
C VAL A 511 19.23 37.65 -19.00
N LYS A 512 20.16 36.71 -18.71
CA LYS A 512 21.26 36.40 -19.62
C LYS A 512 20.76 35.53 -20.78
N PRO A 513 21.20 35.77 -22.02
CA PRO A 513 20.91 34.86 -23.12
C PRO A 513 21.65 33.53 -22.93
N VAL A 514 20.95 32.41 -23.11
CA VAL A 514 21.58 31.08 -23.19
C VAL A 514 22.15 30.90 -24.60
N GLN A 515 23.47 30.73 -24.72
CA GLN A 515 24.19 30.67 -26.01
C GLN A 515 24.50 29.23 -26.47
N PHE A 516 23.90 28.23 -25.82
CA PHE A 516 24.13 26.81 -26.07
C PHE A 516 22.84 26.04 -25.81
N THR A 517 22.79 24.81 -26.30
CA THR A 517 21.73 23.85 -26.00
C THR A 517 22.30 22.64 -25.26
N ALA A 518 21.45 21.86 -24.61
CA ALA A 518 21.79 20.60 -23.97
C ALA A 518 22.47 19.64 -24.95
N GLU A 519 21.97 19.57 -26.19
CA GLU A 519 22.57 18.78 -27.26
C GLU A 519 24.00 19.24 -27.59
N SER A 520 24.22 20.56 -27.70
CA SER A 520 25.55 21.11 -28.01
C SER A 520 26.58 20.87 -26.90
N LEU A 521 26.13 20.78 -25.64
CA LEU A 521 27.00 20.54 -24.48
C LEU A 521 27.26 19.06 -24.20
N ALA A 522 26.39 18.14 -24.66
CA ALA A 522 26.51 16.72 -24.38
C ALA A 522 27.89 16.11 -24.70
N PRO A 523 28.57 16.45 -25.82
CA PRO A 523 29.91 15.92 -26.11
C PRO A 523 31.00 16.39 -25.15
N GLU A 524 30.78 17.46 -24.39
CA GLU A 524 31.74 18.02 -23.44
C GLU A 524 31.58 17.43 -22.02
N VAL A 525 30.53 16.64 -21.76
CA VAL A 525 30.27 16.09 -20.43
C VAL A 525 31.24 14.95 -20.12
N HIS A 526 31.94 15.09 -19.01
CA HIS A 526 32.76 14.02 -18.44
C HIS A 526 32.01 13.34 -17.29
N ASN A 527 32.21 12.02 -17.13
CA ASN A 527 31.68 11.28 -15.99
C ASN A 527 32.27 11.84 -14.69
N SER A 528 31.40 12.33 -13.80
CA SER A 528 31.82 12.92 -12.52
C SER A 528 32.07 11.88 -11.42
N ILE A 529 31.66 10.63 -11.64
CA ILE A 529 31.84 9.53 -10.69
C ILE A 529 33.30 9.03 -10.74
N PRO A 530 34.05 9.08 -9.63
CA PRO A 530 35.42 8.56 -9.56
C PRO A 530 35.47 7.05 -9.82
N SER A 531 36.61 6.56 -10.32
CA SER A 531 36.82 5.13 -10.57
C SER A 531 36.66 4.27 -9.31
N SER A 532 37.01 4.78 -8.13
CA SER A 532 36.84 4.09 -6.84
C SER A 532 35.38 3.85 -6.43
N LEU A 533 34.45 4.64 -6.99
CA LEU A 533 33.01 4.57 -6.71
C LEU A 533 32.21 4.03 -7.90
N THR A 534 32.90 3.65 -8.98
CA THR A 534 32.28 3.05 -10.16
C THR A 534 32.06 1.56 -9.93
N ARG A 535 30.92 1.04 -10.36
CA ARG A 535 30.60 -0.38 -10.30
C ARG A 535 31.45 -1.17 -11.30
N GLU A 536 32.16 -2.17 -10.79
CA GLU A 536 32.86 -3.16 -11.60
C GLU A 536 32.18 -4.54 -11.57
N SER A 537 31.40 -4.83 -10.53
CA SER A 537 30.73 -6.11 -10.34
C SER A 537 29.53 -6.31 -11.29
N PRO A 538 29.35 -7.52 -11.86
CA PRO A 538 28.18 -7.83 -12.66
C PRO A 538 26.92 -7.92 -11.79
N TYR A 539 25.75 -7.82 -12.41
CA TYR A 539 24.43 -7.97 -11.79
C TYR A 539 23.43 -8.53 -12.80
N LEU A 540 22.35 -9.12 -12.29
CA LEU A 540 21.26 -9.70 -13.08
C LEU A 540 21.78 -10.73 -14.10
N THR A 541 22.76 -11.53 -13.68
CA THR A 541 23.40 -12.55 -14.54
C THR A 541 22.54 -13.80 -14.68
N HIS A 542 21.52 -13.97 -13.85
CA HIS A 542 20.60 -15.09 -13.97
C HIS A 542 19.87 -15.04 -15.33
N PRO A 543 19.67 -16.19 -16.03
CA PRO A 543 19.06 -16.20 -17.36
C PRO A 543 17.70 -15.50 -17.46
N ILE A 544 16.93 -15.48 -16.37
CA ILE A 544 15.61 -14.81 -16.34
C ILE A 544 15.66 -13.34 -16.76
N PHE A 545 16.75 -12.63 -16.45
CA PHE A 545 16.94 -11.22 -16.79
C PHE A 545 17.54 -11.00 -18.19
N ASN A 546 17.77 -12.08 -18.95
CA ASN A 546 18.47 -12.09 -20.23
C ASN A 546 17.69 -12.84 -21.34
N MET A 547 16.44 -13.23 -21.07
CA MET A 547 15.63 -14.07 -21.97
C MET A 547 14.34 -13.41 -22.50
N TYR A 548 13.86 -12.32 -21.89
CA TYR A 548 12.52 -11.78 -22.15
C TYR A 548 12.54 -10.29 -22.48
N HIS A 549 13.38 -9.88 -23.43
CA HIS A 549 13.61 -8.47 -23.77
C HIS A 549 12.69 -7.96 -24.88
N THR A 550 12.08 -8.85 -25.67
CA THR A 550 11.03 -8.43 -26.61
C THR A 550 9.67 -8.41 -25.91
N GLU A 551 8.78 -7.50 -26.33
CA GLU A 551 7.45 -7.36 -25.73
C GLU A 551 6.67 -8.69 -25.76
N HIS A 552 6.78 -9.45 -26.85
CA HIS A 552 6.06 -10.71 -27.01
C HIS A 552 6.61 -11.83 -26.11
N GLU A 553 7.91 -11.85 -25.85
CA GLU A 553 8.54 -12.78 -24.91
C GLU A 553 8.12 -12.46 -23.47
N LEU A 554 8.16 -11.19 -23.07
CA LEU A 554 7.71 -10.77 -21.75
C LEU A 554 6.22 -11.05 -21.55
N LEU A 555 5.37 -10.75 -22.55
CA LEU A 555 3.95 -11.07 -22.52
C LEU A 555 3.71 -12.56 -22.24
N ARG A 556 4.44 -13.44 -22.94
CA ARG A 556 4.37 -14.90 -22.72
C ARG A 556 4.86 -15.29 -21.33
N TYR A 557 5.90 -14.64 -20.81
CA TYR A 557 6.40 -14.89 -19.46
C TYR A 557 5.37 -14.49 -18.39
N ILE A 558 4.81 -13.28 -18.48
CA ILE A 558 3.75 -12.79 -17.59
C ILE A 558 2.55 -13.76 -17.62
N HIS A 559 2.09 -14.15 -18.81
CA HIS A 559 0.99 -15.11 -18.95
C HIS A 559 1.31 -16.49 -18.35
N LYS A 560 2.54 -16.99 -18.55
CA LYS A 560 3.01 -18.25 -17.96
C LYS A 560 2.98 -18.20 -16.44
N LEU A 561 3.35 -17.09 -15.81
CA LEU A 561 3.25 -16.95 -14.35
C LEU A 561 1.80 -16.85 -13.91
N GLN A 562 1.00 -16.00 -14.55
CA GLN A 562 -0.42 -15.83 -14.25
C GLN A 562 -1.18 -17.17 -14.25
N SER A 563 -0.92 -18.04 -15.23
CA SER A 563 -1.60 -19.34 -15.35
C SER A 563 -1.29 -20.34 -14.23
N LYS A 564 -0.29 -20.06 -13.37
CA LYS A 564 0.04 -20.87 -12.18
C LYS A 564 -0.68 -20.40 -10.91
N ASP A 565 -1.41 -19.28 -10.97
CA ASP A 565 -1.98 -18.61 -9.82
C ASP A 565 -3.51 -18.66 -9.84
N LEU A 566 -4.10 -19.18 -8.75
CA LEU A 566 -5.53 -19.06 -8.53
C LEU A 566 -5.85 -17.64 -8.02
N SER A 567 -6.80 -16.99 -8.69
CA SER A 567 -7.25 -15.62 -8.45
C SER A 567 -8.79 -15.52 -8.46
N LEU A 568 -9.36 -14.34 -8.19
CA LEU A 568 -10.82 -14.15 -8.23
C LEU A 568 -11.41 -14.24 -9.65
N CYS A 569 -10.55 -14.24 -10.70
CA CYS A 569 -10.98 -14.56 -12.07
C CYS A 569 -11.40 -16.03 -12.23
N HIS A 570 -11.03 -16.90 -11.29
CA HIS A 570 -11.25 -18.34 -11.39
C HIS A 570 -12.41 -18.81 -10.51
N SER A 571 -12.40 -18.43 -9.24
CA SER A 571 -13.37 -18.89 -8.24
C SER A 571 -13.40 -17.97 -7.02
N MET A 572 -14.37 -18.19 -6.13
CA MET A 572 -14.34 -17.65 -4.77
C MET A 572 -13.05 -18.08 -4.05
N ILE A 573 -12.42 -17.15 -3.33
CA ILE A 573 -11.30 -17.39 -2.42
C ILE A 573 -11.79 -17.04 -1.00
N PRO A 574 -12.37 -17.97 -0.23
CA PRO A 574 -13.07 -17.66 1.03
C PRO A 574 -12.10 -17.56 2.22
N LEU A 575 -11.13 -16.65 2.13
CA LEU A 575 -10.17 -16.40 3.22
C LEU A 575 -10.82 -15.54 4.31
N GLY A 576 -11.05 -16.13 5.48
CA GLY A 576 -11.49 -15.42 6.68
C GLY A 576 -10.55 -14.26 7.02
N SER A 577 -11.10 -13.17 7.57
CA SER A 577 -10.39 -11.92 7.88
C SER A 577 -9.73 -11.20 6.68
N CYS A 578 -9.95 -11.66 5.43
CA CYS A 578 -9.37 -11.04 4.23
C CYS A 578 -10.41 -10.34 3.34
N THR A 579 -11.69 -10.68 3.45
CA THR A 579 -12.79 -10.07 2.67
C THR A 579 -12.47 -10.01 1.18
N MET A 580 -12.33 -11.19 0.55
CA MET A 580 -12.05 -11.31 -0.89
C MET A 580 -13.30 -10.97 -1.72
N LYS A 581 -13.67 -9.68 -1.73
CA LYS A 581 -14.81 -9.12 -2.48
C LYS A 581 -14.41 -8.72 -3.90
N LEU A 582 -15.39 -8.22 -4.67
CA LEU A 582 -15.14 -7.66 -5.99
C LEU A 582 -14.20 -6.44 -5.89
N ASN A 583 -13.16 -6.43 -6.72
CA ASN A 583 -12.40 -5.24 -7.10
C ASN A 583 -12.90 -4.84 -8.50
N ALA A 584 -13.83 -3.90 -8.57
CA ALA A 584 -14.54 -3.62 -9.81
C ALA A 584 -13.66 -2.88 -10.82
N THR A 585 -13.84 -3.17 -12.11
CA THR A 585 -13.10 -2.47 -13.17
C THR A 585 -13.28 -0.96 -13.10
N THR A 586 -14.50 -0.49 -12.82
CA THR A 586 -14.81 0.94 -12.63
C THR A 586 -14.00 1.57 -11.49
N GLU A 587 -13.75 0.84 -10.40
CA GLU A 587 -12.92 1.29 -9.27
C GLU A 587 -11.43 1.30 -9.66
N MET A 588 -11.00 0.34 -10.48
CA MET A 588 -9.59 0.16 -10.87
C MET A 588 -9.13 1.10 -11.99
N MET A 589 -10.03 1.57 -12.86
CA MET A 589 -9.66 2.39 -14.02
C MET A 589 -8.89 3.68 -13.68
N PRO A 590 -9.31 4.50 -12.67
CA PRO A 590 -8.62 5.75 -12.35
C PRO A 590 -7.21 5.55 -11.79
N VAL A 591 -6.93 4.38 -11.23
CA VAL A 591 -5.65 4.05 -10.57
C VAL A 591 -4.46 4.15 -11.53
N THR A 592 -4.69 4.06 -12.84
CA THR A 592 -3.64 4.17 -13.88
C THR A 592 -3.67 5.49 -14.67
N TRP A 593 -4.54 6.44 -14.32
CA TRP A 593 -4.63 7.71 -15.02
C TRP A 593 -3.45 8.63 -14.72
N PRO A 594 -2.76 9.19 -15.74
CA PRO A 594 -1.59 10.05 -15.56
C PRO A 594 -1.77 11.20 -14.56
N SER A 595 -2.96 11.81 -14.50
CA SER A 595 -3.27 12.91 -13.57
C SER A 595 -3.23 12.51 -12.09
N PHE A 596 -3.27 11.22 -11.78
CA PHE A 596 -3.05 10.68 -10.44
C PHE A 596 -1.64 10.07 -10.35
N THR A 597 -1.28 9.22 -11.30
CA THR A 597 -0.06 8.40 -11.24
C THR A 597 1.25 9.16 -11.42
N ASN A 598 1.26 10.28 -12.14
CA ASN A 598 2.48 11.05 -12.44
C ASN A 598 2.70 12.25 -11.51
N MET A 599 1.87 12.40 -10.47
CA MET A 599 2.06 13.46 -9.48
C MET A 599 3.20 13.11 -8.52
N HIS A 600 4.11 14.05 -8.29
CA HIS A 600 5.15 13.91 -7.27
C HIS A 600 4.54 14.15 -5.88
N PRO A 601 4.82 13.32 -4.85
CA PRO A 601 4.18 13.45 -3.52
C PRO A 601 4.42 14.80 -2.84
N PHE A 602 5.54 15.44 -3.13
CA PHE A 602 5.92 16.75 -2.57
C PHE A 602 5.75 17.90 -3.57
N ALA A 603 4.95 17.70 -4.63
CA ALA A 603 4.53 18.81 -5.47
C ALA A 603 3.75 19.85 -4.64
N PRO A 604 3.83 21.14 -4.98
CA PRO A 604 3.01 22.16 -4.32
C PRO A 604 1.52 21.81 -4.29
N VAL A 605 0.85 22.03 -3.16
CA VAL A 605 -0.51 21.54 -2.90
C VAL A 605 -1.54 22.10 -3.89
N GLU A 606 -1.32 23.29 -4.42
CA GLU A 606 -2.12 23.91 -5.48
C GLU A 606 -2.09 23.15 -6.81
N GLN A 607 -1.12 22.26 -7.02
CA GLN A 607 -1.04 21.36 -8.17
C GLN A 607 -1.84 20.07 -7.95
N ALA A 608 -2.21 19.74 -6.71
CA ALA A 608 -2.85 18.48 -6.33
C ALA A 608 -4.31 18.67 -5.86
N GLN A 609 -5.05 19.63 -6.40
CA GLN A 609 -6.39 19.97 -5.92
C GLN A 609 -7.42 18.85 -6.11
N GLY A 610 -7.28 18.03 -7.15
CA GLY A 610 -8.09 16.83 -7.33
C GLY A 610 -7.87 15.81 -6.21
N TYR A 611 -6.61 15.60 -5.81
CA TYR A 611 -6.26 14.80 -4.64
C TYR A 611 -6.83 15.39 -3.34
N GLN A 612 -6.71 16.70 -3.11
CA GLN A 612 -7.23 17.35 -1.90
C GLN A 612 -8.75 17.18 -1.75
N GLU A 613 -9.49 17.35 -2.85
CA GLU A 613 -10.94 17.14 -2.84
C GLU A 613 -11.30 15.66 -2.62
N MET A 614 -10.57 14.73 -3.24
CA MET A 614 -10.75 13.30 -3.01
C MET A 614 -10.50 12.91 -1.55
N PHE A 615 -9.44 13.42 -0.93
CA PHE A 615 -9.11 13.13 0.48
C PHE A 615 -10.18 13.67 1.43
N THR A 616 -10.66 14.89 1.14
CA THR A 616 -11.73 15.52 1.92
C THR A 616 -13.00 14.70 1.84
N ASN A 617 -13.45 14.36 0.63
CA ASN A 617 -14.66 13.57 0.41
C ASN A 617 -14.55 12.17 1.04
N LEU A 618 -13.42 11.47 0.85
CA LEU A 618 -13.20 10.16 1.45
C LEU A 618 -13.19 10.25 2.98
N GLY A 619 -12.52 11.24 3.54
CA GLY A 619 -12.49 11.49 4.98
C GLY A 619 -13.88 11.70 5.59
N GLU A 620 -14.70 12.55 4.96
CA GLU A 620 -16.10 12.81 5.38
C GLU A 620 -16.95 11.52 5.34
N LEU A 621 -16.82 10.72 4.28
CA LEU A 621 -17.50 9.44 4.16
C LEU A 621 -17.05 8.45 5.24
N LEU A 622 -15.74 8.34 5.48
CA LEU A 622 -15.20 7.44 6.49
C LEU A 622 -15.59 7.87 7.91
N CYS A 623 -15.58 9.18 8.23
CA CYS A 623 -16.12 9.71 9.49
C CYS A 623 -17.57 9.27 9.71
N THR A 624 -18.41 9.42 8.67
CA THR A 624 -19.82 9.01 8.73
C THR A 624 -19.98 7.51 8.95
N ILE A 625 -19.24 6.68 8.21
CA ILE A 625 -19.29 5.21 8.32
C ILE A 625 -18.90 4.74 9.72
N THR A 626 -17.90 5.39 10.31
CA THR A 626 -17.25 4.91 11.52
C THR A 626 -17.67 5.62 12.80
N GLY A 627 -18.39 6.74 12.70
CA GLY A 627 -18.79 7.56 13.84
C GLY A 627 -17.61 8.28 14.53
N PHE A 628 -16.53 8.54 13.79
CA PHE A 628 -15.36 9.31 14.24
C PHE A 628 -15.41 10.76 13.75
N ASP A 629 -14.59 11.60 14.37
CA ASP A 629 -14.57 13.05 14.14
C ASP A 629 -13.50 13.47 13.14
N SER A 630 -12.43 12.68 12.99
CA SER A 630 -11.35 12.96 12.06
C SER A 630 -10.66 11.69 11.55
N PHE A 631 -10.01 11.79 10.40
CA PHE A 631 -9.26 10.70 9.79
C PHE A 631 -7.86 11.12 9.37
N SER A 632 -6.89 10.23 9.56
CA SER A 632 -5.61 10.29 8.87
C SER A 632 -5.53 9.20 7.82
N LEU A 633 -5.20 9.59 6.58
CA LEU A 633 -4.96 8.67 5.47
C LEU A 633 -3.49 8.21 5.39
N GLN A 634 -2.62 8.64 6.31
CA GLN A 634 -1.18 8.35 6.26
C GLN A 634 -0.84 6.85 6.43
N PRO A 635 -1.49 6.03 7.25
CA PRO A 635 -0.99 4.65 7.40
C PRO A 635 -1.28 3.79 6.15
N ASN A 636 -0.24 3.22 5.55
CA ASN A 636 -0.26 2.48 4.27
C ASN A 636 -0.41 0.96 4.40
N ALA A 637 -0.87 0.49 5.56
CA ALA A 637 -1.29 -0.89 5.81
C ALA A 637 -2.11 -0.94 7.10
N GLY A 638 -2.91 -1.98 7.30
CA GLY A 638 -3.67 -2.14 8.56
C GLY A 638 -2.77 -2.14 9.80
N ALA A 639 -1.66 -2.88 9.75
CA ALA A 639 -0.66 -2.88 10.82
C ALA A 639 0.02 -1.50 11.04
N ALA A 640 0.17 -0.70 9.99
CA ALA A 640 0.63 0.68 10.15
C ALA A 640 -0.44 1.55 10.84
N GLY A 641 -1.73 1.32 10.54
CA GLY A 641 -2.85 1.97 11.21
C GLY A 641 -2.98 1.58 12.69
N GLU A 642 -2.71 0.33 13.04
CA GLU A 642 -2.58 -0.11 14.44
C GLU A 642 -1.47 0.64 15.16
N TYR A 643 -0.26 0.64 14.60
CA TYR A 643 0.86 1.39 15.17
C TYR A 643 0.53 2.88 15.33
N ALA A 644 0.00 3.52 14.29
CA ALA A 644 -0.35 4.94 14.32
C ALA A 644 -1.42 5.24 15.38
N GLY A 645 -2.48 4.44 15.46
CA GLY A 645 -3.53 4.64 16.45
C GLY A 645 -3.04 4.48 17.90
N LEU A 646 -2.14 3.52 18.16
CA LEU A 646 -1.52 3.37 19.48
C LEU A 646 -0.55 4.51 19.81
N MET A 647 0.19 5.04 18.83
CA MET A 647 1.05 6.22 19.02
C MET A 647 0.23 7.48 19.29
N VAL A 648 -0.93 7.64 18.64
CA VAL A 648 -1.90 8.71 18.93
C VAL A 648 -2.41 8.61 20.38
N ILE A 649 -2.80 7.41 20.84
CA ILE A 649 -3.18 7.17 22.23
C ILE A 649 -2.04 7.52 23.19
N ARG A 650 -0.81 7.11 22.88
CA ARG A 650 0.38 7.41 23.69
C ARG A 650 0.62 8.93 23.78
N ALA A 651 0.58 9.63 22.66
CA ALA A 651 0.74 11.08 22.60
C ALA A 651 -0.36 11.81 23.40
N TYR A 652 -1.60 11.32 23.34
CA TYR A 652 -2.70 11.83 24.16
C TYR A 652 -2.42 11.68 25.67
N HIS A 653 -2.02 10.50 26.13
CA HIS A 653 -1.65 10.29 27.54
C HIS A 653 -0.49 11.20 27.97
N MET A 654 0.54 11.32 27.13
CA MET A 654 1.67 12.22 27.39
C MET A 654 1.25 13.68 27.50
N SER A 655 0.31 14.14 26.65
CA SER A 655 -0.17 15.53 26.69
C SER A 655 -0.90 15.89 28.00
N ARG A 656 -1.39 14.89 28.72
CA ARG A 656 -2.09 15.04 30.01
C ARG A 656 -1.17 14.82 31.22
N GLY A 657 0.12 14.57 31.01
CA GLY A 657 1.08 14.24 32.06
C GLY A 657 1.07 12.77 32.50
N ASP A 658 0.28 11.91 31.86
CA ASP A 658 0.16 10.48 32.16
C ASP A 658 1.26 9.65 31.48
N HIS A 659 2.52 10.08 31.56
CA HIS A 659 3.66 9.46 30.87
C HIS A 659 3.90 7.98 31.25
N HIS A 660 3.35 7.54 32.38
CA HIS A 660 3.50 6.20 32.93
C HIS A 660 2.50 5.18 32.33
N ARG A 661 1.44 5.64 31.65
CA ARG A 661 0.44 4.75 31.05
C ARG A 661 0.99 4.05 29.82
N ASN A 662 1.39 2.79 29.98
CA ASN A 662 1.96 1.95 28.92
C ASN A 662 1.39 0.53 28.84
N VAL A 663 0.37 0.19 29.64
CA VAL A 663 -0.25 -1.14 29.59
C VAL A 663 -1.29 -1.21 28.48
N CYS A 664 -1.16 -2.20 27.60
CA CYS A 664 -2.12 -2.52 26.55
C CYS A 664 -2.78 -3.88 26.82
N ILE A 665 -4.08 -3.89 27.05
CA ILE A 665 -4.86 -5.12 27.18
C ILE A 665 -5.18 -5.64 25.79
N ILE A 666 -4.95 -6.94 25.53
CA ILE A 666 -5.19 -7.56 24.22
C ILE A 666 -5.83 -8.94 24.41
N PRO A 667 -7.03 -9.19 23.88
CA PRO A 667 -7.63 -10.53 23.87
C PRO A 667 -6.75 -11.54 23.10
N VAL A 668 -6.69 -12.78 23.59
CA VAL A 668 -5.93 -13.85 22.92
C VAL A 668 -6.46 -14.17 21.52
N SER A 669 -7.72 -13.83 21.23
CA SER A 669 -8.35 -13.95 19.92
C SER A 669 -7.88 -12.89 18.91
N ALA A 670 -7.29 -11.77 19.35
CA ALA A 670 -6.86 -10.69 18.45
C ALA A 670 -5.89 -11.18 17.38
N HIS A 671 -5.90 -10.53 16.21
CA HIS A 671 -4.96 -10.81 15.13
C HIS A 671 -3.50 -10.64 15.61
N GLY A 672 -2.56 -11.32 14.97
CA GLY A 672 -1.15 -11.32 15.41
C GLY A 672 -0.47 -9.96 15.25
N THR A 673 -1.01 -9.07 14.42
CA THR A 673 -0.55 -7.68 14.25
C THR A 673 -0.78 -6.86 15.51
N ASN A 674 -1.92 -7.00 16.20
CA ASN A 674 -2.25 -6.20 17.39
C ASN A 674 -1.13 -6.26 18.46
N PRO A 675 -0.73 -7.43 18.97
CA PRO A 675 0.37 -7.50 19.95
C PRO A 675 1.73 -7.12 19.34
N ALA A 676 1.97 -7.34 18.05
CA ALA A 676 3.21 -6.88 17.41
C ALA A 676 3.29 -5.34 17.34
N SER A 677 2.18 -4.68 17.00
CA SER A 677 2.03 -3.23 16.96
C SER A 677 2.16 -2.61 18.36
N ALA A 678 1.55 -3.22 19.37
CA ALA A 678 1.68 -2.78 20.77
C ALA A 678 3.12 -2.92 21.30
N ALA A 679 3.77 -4.06 21.03
CA ALA A 679 5.17 -4.26 21.40
C ALA A 679 6.09 -3.24 20.72
N MET A 680 5.82 -2.94 19.46
CA MET A 680 6.53 -1.95 18.66
C MET A 680 6.29 -0.49 19.11
N CYS A 681 5.22 -0.22 19.87
CA CYS A 681 4.99 1.06 20.55
C CYS A 681 5.60 1.10 21.97
N GLY A 682 6.35 0.07 22.39
CA GLY A 682 6.92 -0.03 23.73
C GLY A 682 5.89 -0.32 24.83
N MET A 683 4.69 -0.81 24.47
CA MET A 683 3.63 -1.09 25.44
C MET A 683 3.82 -2.44 26.15
N LYS A 684 3.46 -2.49 27.43
CA LYS A 684 3.39 -3.73 28.21
C LYS A 684 2.06 -4.44 27.90
N ILE A 685 2.15 -5.60 27.26
CA ILE A 685 0.96 -6.36 26.84
C ILE A 685 0.43 -7.21 28.00
N VAL A 686 -0.86 -7.07 28.29
CA VAL A 686 -1.62 -7.93 29.20
C VAL A 686 -2.64 -8.71 28.37
N ALA A 687 -2.44 -10.02 28.27
CA ALA A 687 -3.35 -10.88 27.53
C ALA A 687 -4.59 -11.21 28.39
N VAL A 688 -5.77 -11.21 27.77
CA VAL A 688 -7.02 -11.67 28.39
C VAL A 688 -7.62 -12.83 27.60
N GLY A 689 -8.13 -13.83 28.31
CA GLY A 689 -8.73 -15.03 27.75
C GLY A 689 -10.10 -14.81 27.09
N THR A 690 -10.62 -15.90 26.55
CA THR A 690 -12.00 -15.99 26.07
C THR A 690 -12.85 -16.88 26.98
N ASP A 691 -14.15 -16.63 27.03
CA ASP A 691 -15.11 -17.52 27.68
C ASP A 691 -15.27 -18.84 26.89
N ALA A 692 -16.11 -19.75 27.40
CA ALA A 692 -16.37 -21.04 26.76
C ALA A 692 -17.11 -20.95 25.41
N LYS A 693 -17.67 -19.77 25.07
CA LYS A 693 -18.36 -19.48 23.80
C LYS A 693 -17.45 -18.76 22.81
N GLY A 694 -16.23 -18.39 23.22
CA GLY A 694 -15.26 -17.69 22.38
C GLY A 694 -15.39 -16.16 22.40
N ASN A 695 -16.18 -15.59 23.32
CA ASN A 695 -16.22 -14.14 23.55
C ASN A 695 -15.08 -13.71 24.47
N ILE A 696 -14.77 -12.42 24.53
CA ILE A 696 -13.86 -11.86 25.53
C ILE A 696 -14.40 -12.14 26.92
N ASN A 697 -13.55 -12.63 27.82
CA ASN A 697 -13.91 -12.82 29.21
C ASN A 697 -13.98 -11.45 29.93
N ILE A 698 -15.17 -10.85 29.98
CA ILE A 698 -15.40 -9.51 30.56
C ILE A 698 -14.90 -9.41 32.00
N GLU A 699 -15.10 -10.43 32.82
CA GLU A 699 -14.67 -10.44 34.22
C GLU A 699 -13.13 -10.47 34.36
N GLU A 700 -12.45 -11.22 33.48
CA GLU A 700 -10.99 -11.21 33.41
C GLU A 700 -10.45 -9.88 32.89
N LEU A 701 -11.12 -9.28 31.90
CA LEU A 701 -10.80 -7.95 31.38
C LEU A 701 -10.98 -6.87 32.45
N ARG A 702 -12.07 -6.93 33.23
CA ARG A 702 -12.33 -6.02 34.36
C ARG A 702 -11.22 -6.10 35.40
N LYS A 703 -10.86 -7.31 35.83
CA LYS A 703 -9.74 -7.54 36.75
C LYS A 703 -8.41 -7.01 36.20
N ALA A 704 -8.15 -7.23 34.91
CA ALA A 704 -6.94 -6.74 34.25
C ALA A 704 -6.91 -5.20 34.19
N ALA A 705 -8.04 -4.56 33.87
CA ALA A 705 -8.17 -3.10 33.83
C ALA A 705 -7.99 -2.48 35.22
N GLU A 706 -8.68 -2.99 36.24
CA GLU A 706 -8.58 -2.52 37.63
C GLU A 706 -7.17 -2.72 38.20
N ALA A 707 -6.55 -3.89 37.97
CA ALA A 707 -5.19 -4.17 38.43
C ALA A 707 -4.12 -3.30 37.76
N ASN A 708 -4.42 -2.72 36.60
CA ASN A 708 -3.52 -1.84 35.86
C ASN A 708 -4.03 -0.40 35.77
N LYS A 709 -5.04 0.01 36.57
CA LYS A 709 -5.73 1.30 36.44
C LYS A 709 -4.82 2.52 36.29
N ASP A 710 -3.74 2.57 37.06
CA ASP A 710 -2.81 3.70 37.01
C ASP A 710 -1.93 3.65 35.74
N ASN A 711 -1.62 2.46 35.22
CA ASN A 711 -0.74 2.28 34.05
C ASN A 711 -1.49 1.94 32.75
N LEU A 712 -2.81 1.83 32.78
CA LEU A 712 -3.63 1.41 31.63
C LEU A 712 -3.61 2.48 30.56
N ALA A 713 -3.04 2.14 29.40
CA ALA A 713 -2.98 2.99 28.23
C ALA A 713 -4.14 2.67 27.27
N ALA A 714 -4.30 1.40 26.91
CA ALA A 714 -5.23 1.00 25.86
C ALA A 714 -5.80 -0.41 26.04
N LEU A 715 -6.94 -0.65 25.40
CA LEU A 715 -7.43 -1.96 24.96
C LEU A 715 -7.32 -2.02 23.43
N MET A 716 -6.85 -3.13 22.88
CA MET A 716 -7.06 -3.46 21.46
C MET A 716 -8.12 -4.54 21.33
N VAL A 717 -9.22 -4.25 20.63
CA VAL A 717 -10.33 -5.18 20.39
C VAL A 717 -10.67 -5.25 18.91
N THR A 718 -11.04 -6.43 18.41
CA THR A 718 -11.56 -6.59 17.03
C THR A 718 -13.07 -6.79 17.11
N TYR A 719 -13.85 -6.03 16.34
CA TYR A 719 -15.32 -6.19 16.31
C TYR A 719 -15.87 -6.29 14.88
N PRO A 720 -16.80 -7.24 14.60
CA PRO A 720 -16.99 -8.48 15.36
C PRO A 720 -15.67 -9.24 15.52
N SER A 721 -15.60 -10.17 16.46
CA SER A 721 -14.33 -10.81 16.83
C SER A 721 -13.72 -11.61 15.68
N THR A 722 -12.46 -12.02 15.83
CA THR A 722 -11.77 -12.86 14.84
C THR A 722 -12.40 -14.26 14.70
N HIS A 723 -13.27 -14.66 15.63
CA HIS A 723 -14.11 -15.85 15.53
C HIS A 723 -15.34 -15.65 14.63
N GLY A 724 -15.61 -14.42 14.18
CA GLY A 724 -16.77 -14.08 13.36
C GLY A 724 -18.07 -13.92 14.17
N VAL A 725 -17.97 -13.54 15.44
CA VAL A 725 -19.11 -13.42 16.36
C VAL A 725 -19.28 -11.96 16.80
N TYR A 726 -20.53 -11.49 16.80
CA TYR A 726 -20.93 -10.27 17.47
C TYR A 726 -21.05 -10.53 18.97
N GLU A 727 -20.08 -10.06 19.74
CA GLU A 727 -20.10 -10.21 21.18
C GLU A 727 -21.13 -9.25 21.80
N GLU A 728 -21.97 -9.77 22.70
CA GLU A 728 -22.79 -8.93 23.59
C GLU A 728 -21.90 -8.28 24.66
N GLY A 729 -22.16 -7.02 25.00
CA GLY A 729 -21.40 -6.29 26.04
C GLY A 729 -20.12 -5.60 25.54
N ILE A 730 -19.95 -5.39 24.24
CA ILE A 730 -18.80 -4.63 23.71
C ILE A 730 -18.79 -3.17 24.22
N ASP A 731 -19.96 -2.57 24.42
CA ASP A 731 -20.15 -1.28 25.06
C ASP A 731 -19.72 -1.30 26.54
N GLU A 732 -20.05 -2.36 27.28
CA GLU A 732 -19.54 -2.58 28.64
C GLU A 732 -18.01 -2.68 28.66
N ILE A 733 -17.42 -3.44 27.72
CA ILE A 733 -15.97 -3.55 27.59
C ILE A 733 -15.32 -2.18 27.38
N CYS A 734 -15.87 -1.35 26.48
CA CYS A 734 -15.38 0.01 26.26
C CYS A 734 -15.43 0.84 27.55
N ASN A 735 -16.57 0.82 28.25
CA ASN A 735 -16.79 1.57 29.49
C ASN A 735 -15.80 1.16 30.60
N ILE A 736 -15.55 -0.14 30.77
CA ILE A 736 -14.57 -0.65 31.76
C ILE A 736 -13.19 -0.03 31.51
N ILE A 737 -12.77 0.07 30.26
CA ILE A 737 -11.46 0.63 29.90
C ILE A 737 -11.43 2.14 30.17
N HIS A 738 -12.47 2.87 29.78
CA HIS A 738 -12.59 4.31 30.01
C HIS A 738 -12.63 4.67 31.50
N GLU A 739 -13.39 3.92 32.31
CA GLU A 739 -13.47 4.10 33.77
C GLU A 739 -12.12 3.91 34.48
N ASN A 740 -11.21 3.15 33.86
CA ASN A 740 -9.85 2.91 34.34
C ASN A 740 -8.79 3.78 33.63
N GLY A 741 -9.21 4.82 32.90
CA GLY A 741 -8.35 5.83 32.30
C GLY A 741 -7.65 5.41 31.00
N GLY A 742 -7.98 4.24 30.45
CA GLY A 742 -7.47 3.77 29.17
C GLY A 742 -8.22 4.34 27.97
N GLN A 743 -7.75 4.00 26.77
CA GLN A 743 -8.40 4.28 25.49
C GLN A 743 -8.74 2.98 24.76
N VAL A 744 -9.75 3.00 23.90
CA VAL A 744 -10.20 1.82 23.15
C VAL A 744 -9.76 1.95 21.70
N TYR A 745 -8.81 1.09 21.32
CA TYR A 745 -8.44 0.85 19.94
C TYR A 745 -9.30 -0.28 19.37
N MET A 746 -10.05 -0.02 18.31
CA MET A 746 -10.77 -1.04 17.57
C MET A 746 -10.03 -1.42 16.28
N ASP A 747 -9.76 -2.70 16.10
CA ASP A 747 -9.30 -3.25 14.83
C ASP A 747 -10.50 -3.37 13.87
N GLY A 748 -10.52 -2.51 12.85
CA GLY A 748 -11.57 -2.42 11.85
C GLY A 748 -11.39 -3.34 10.64
N ALA A 749 -10.52 -4.35 10.70
CA ALA A 749 -10.38 -5.34 9.64
C ALA A 749 -11.70 -6.05 9.29
N ASN A 750 -12.61 -6.17 10.26
CA ASN A 750 -13.91 -6.82 10.12
C ASN A 750 -15.08 -5.84 9.84
N MET A 751 -14.79 -4.59 9.45
CA MET A 751 -15.81 -3.58 9.17
C MET A 751 -16.81 -3.97 8.08
N ASN A 752 -16.50 -4.91 7.19
CA ASN A 752 -17.46 -5.42 6.20
C ASN A 752 -18.72 -6.04 6.83
N ALA A 753 -18.67 -6.44 8.10
CA ALA A 753 -19.86 -6.87 8.83
C ALA A 753 -20.64 -5.67 9.44
N GLN A 754 -19.99 -4.52 9.66
CA GLN A 754 -20.54 -3.38 10.40
C GLN A 754 -21.13 -2.27 9.53
N VAL A 755 -20.54 -1.99 8.35
CA VAL A 755 -20.91 -0.82 7.52
C VAL A 755 -22.42 -0.77 7.28
N GLY A 756 -23.06 0.34 7.67
CA GLY A 756 -24.50 0.56 7.54
C GLY A 756 -25.37 -0.04 8.66
N LEU A 757 -24.79 -0.83 9.58
CA LEU A 757 -25.48 -1.46 10.70
C LEU A 757 -25.04 -0.88 12.05
N THR A 758 -23.77 -0.57 12.20
CA THR A 758 -23.17 0.03 13.40
C THR A 758 -21.92 0.83 13.04
N SER A 759 -21.31 1.49 14.02
CA SER A 759 -20.13 2.32 13.86
C SER A 759 -19.21 2.18 15.08
N PRO A 760 -17.90 1.94 14.92
CA PRO A 760 -16.95 1.84 16.03
C PRO A 760 -17.02 3.00 17.03
N GLY A 761 -17.08 4.23 16.53
CA GLY A 761 -17.19 5.43 17.37
C GLY A 761 -18.54 5.57 18.06
N PHE A 762 -19.60 4.90 17.59
CA PHE A 762 -20.88 4.80 18.30
C PHE A 762 -20.83 3.73 19.40
N ILE A 763 -20.13 2.61 19.14
CA ILE A 763 -19.93 1.53 20.11
C ILE A 763 -19.10 1.98 21.33
N GLY A 764 -18.18 2.94 21.13
CA GLY A 764 -17.31 3.47 22.20
C GLY A 764 -15.81 3.36 21.90
N ALA A 765 -15.42 3.03 20.67
CA ALA A 765 -14.01 3.11 20.28
C ALA A 765 -13.54 4.57 20.21
N ASP A 766 -12.29 4.81 20.62
CA ASP A 766 -11.64 6.13 20.51
C ASP A 766 -10.86 6.27 19.20
N VAL A 767 -10.32 5.16 18.70
CA VAL A 767 -9.56 5.08 17.46
C VAL A 767 -9.79 3.73 16.77
N CYS A 768 -9.81 3.73 15.44
CA CYS A 768 -9.94 2.52 14.65
C CYS A 768 -9.16 2.65 13.34
N HIS A 769 -8.45 1.60 12.92
CA HIS A 769 -7.97 1.53 11.55
C HIS A 769 -8.97 0.82 10.63
N LEU A 770 -8.97 1.16 9.35
CA LEU A 770 -9.72 0.44 8.32
C LEU A 770 -8.79 -0.25 7.34
N ASN A 771 -9.05 -1.51 6.97
CA ASN A 771 -8.39 -2.10 5.81
C ASN A 771 -9.17 -1.76 4.54
N LEU A 772 -8.73 -0.74 3.79
CA LEU A 772 -9.37 -0.41 2.51
C LEU A 772 -9.25 -1.57 1.51
N HIS A 773 -8.14 -2.30 1.53
CA HIS A 773 -7.85 -3.51 0.76
C HIS A 773 -8.61 -4.77 1.21
N LYS A 774 -9.58 -4.61 2.11
CA LYS A 774 -10.52 -5.65 2.51
C LYS A 774 -11.94 -5.14 2.33
N THR A 775 -12.32 -4.14 3.14
CA THR A 775 -13.70 -3.67 3.21
C THR A 775 -14.05 -2.72 2.06
N PHE A 776 -13.08 -1.98 1.53
CA PHE A 776 -13.32 -0.89 0.55
C PHE A 776 -12.57 -1.12 -0.78
N CYS A 777 -12.56 -2.37 -1.23
CA CYS A 777 -12.28 -2.79 -2.61
C CYS A 777 -10.87 -2.55 -3.18
N ILE A 778 -9.91 -1.93 -2.47
CA ILE A 778 -8.51 -1.92 -2.95
C ILE A 778 -8.07 -3.38 -3.20
N PRO A 779 -7.41 -3.69 -4.34
CA PRO A 779 -7.05 -5.05 -4.68
C PRO A 779 -6.00 -5.65 -3.74
N HIS A 780 -6.12 -6.94 -3.47
CA HIS A 780 -5.24 -7.69 -2.57
C HIS A 780 -3.79 -7.84 -3.09
N GLY A 781 -3.58 -7.74 -4.40
CA GLY A 781 -2.27 -7.59 -5.04
C GLY A 781 -1.28 -8.74 -4.84
N GLY A 782 -1.76 -9.94 -4.50
CA GLY A 782 -0.90 -11.07 -4.13
C GLY A 782 -0.22 -10.92 -2.76
N GLY A 783 -0.64 -9.95 -1.95
CA GLY A 783 -0.09 -9.62 -0.63
C GLY A 783 0.23 -8.13 -0.41
N GLY A 784 -0.37 -7.23 -1.20
CA GLY A 784 -0.12 -5.80 -1.20
C GLY A 784 -0.29 -5.19 -2.61
N PRO A 785 -0.85 -3.98 -2.77
CA PRO A 785 -0.83 -2.91 -1.78
C PRO A 785 -1.93 -2.97 -0.72
N GLY A 786 -1.78 -2.16 0.31
CA GLY A 786 -2.82 -1.89 1.30
C GLY A 786 -2.89 -0.41 1.64
N MET A 787 -3.98 -0.03 2.31
CA MET A 787 -4.16 1.23 3.02
C MET A 787 -4.86 0.95 4.34
N GLY A 788 -4.41 1.64 5.39
CA GLY A 788 -4.81 1.46 6.78
C GLY A 788 -5.24 2.75 7.48
N PRO A 789 -6.06 3.63 6.87
CA PRO A 789 -6.39 4.92 7.46
C PRO A 789 -7.00 4.76 8.86
N ILE A 790 -6.70 5.71 9.74
CA ILE A 790 -7.20 5.71 11.12
C ILE A 790 -8.25 6.79 11.32
N GLY A 791 -9.41 6.41 11.84
CA GLY A 791 -10.43 7.31 12.35
C GLY A 791 -10.26 7.49 13.85
N VAL A 792 -10.43 8.72 14.34
CA VAL A 792 -10.26 9.05 15.75
C VAL A 792 -11.37 9.94 16.27
N LYS A 793 -11.65 9.84 17.58
CA LYS A 793 -12.48 10.80 18.31
C LYS A 793 -11.79 12.14 18.44
N GLN A 794 -12.57 13.19 18.67
CA GLN A 794 -12.13 14.57 18.64
C GLN A 794 -10.94 14.86 19.57
N HIS A 795 -10.88 14.24 20.76
CA HIS A 795 -9.78 14.45 21.71
C HIS A 795 -8.44 13.86 21.25
N LEU A 796 -8.45 12.93 20.29
CA LEU A 796 -7.26 12.32 19.71
C LEU A 796 -6.81 13.00 18.40
N ALA A 797 -7.69 13.78 17.75
CA ALA A 797 -7.41 14.43 16.47
C ALA A 797 -6.13 15.30 16.45
N PRO A 798 -5.79 16.07 17.51
CA PRO A 798 -4.57 16.90 17.52
C PRO A 798 -3.25 16.10 17.47
N PHE A 799 -3.30 14.79 17.72
CA PHE A 799 -2.13 13.91 17.76
C PHE A 799 -2.00 13.03 16.52
N LEU A 800 -2.89 13.20 15.53
CA LEU A 800 -2.80 12.49 14.27
C LEU A 800 -1.45 12.75 13.58
N PRO A 801 -0.95 11.79 12.78
CA PRO A 801 0.35 11.93 12.15
C PRO A 801 0.46 13.18 11.26
N SER A 802 1.65 13.78 11.27
CA SER A 802 2.04 14.89 10.39
C SER A 802 3.15 14.46 9.43
N HIS A 803 3.73 15.39 8.66
CA HIS A 803 4.81 15.09 7.73
C HIS A 803 5.84 16.24 7.69
N PRO A 804 7.15 15.98 7.60
CA PRO A 804 8.18 17.01 7.71
C PRO A 804 8.29 17.92 6.47
N VAL A 805 7.79 17.47 5.31
CA VAL A 805 7.94 18.21 4.03
C VAL A 805 6.71 19.03 3.67
N VAL A 806 5.51 18.57 4.05
CA VAL A 806 4.27 19.21 3.65
C VAL A 806 3.42 19.40 4.89
N SER A 807 2.95 20.63 5.07
CA SER A 807 2.17 21.01 6.25
C SER A 807 0.79 20.37 6.24
N VAL A 808 0.40 19.78 7.38
CA VAL A 808 -0.96 19.28 7.63
C VAL A 808 -1.76 20.38 8.32
N ASN A 809 -2.83 20.89 7.71
CA ASN A 809 -3.66 21.95 8.33
C ASN A 809 -4.44 21.41 9.54
N SER A 810 -4.46 22.19 10.63
CA SER A 810 -5.02 21.81 11.94
C SER A 810 -6.55 21.81 12.03
N SER A 811 -7.25 22.45 11.09
CA SER A 811 -8.72 22.57 11.10
C SER A 811 -9.43 21.29 10.63
N PHE A 812 -8.77 20.50 9.79
CA PHE A 812 -9.11 19.12 9.42
C PHE A 812 -7.82 18.44 8.99
N PRO A 813 -7.19 17.58 9.82
CA PRO A 813 -5.97 16.85 9.47
C PRO A 813 -6.24 15.73 8.45
N LEU A 814 -7.00 16.02 7.39
CA LEU A 814 -7.32 15.12 6.28
C LEU A 814 -6.21 15.07 5.22
N ILE A 815 -5.01 15.54 5.55
CA ILE A 815 -3.90 15.49 4.60
C ILE A 815 -3.18 14.15 4.80
N GLY A 816 -3.47 13.22 3.89
CA GLY A 816 -2.63 12.06 3.66
C GLY A 816 -1.26 12.53 3.18
N LEU A 817 -0.32 12.69 4.10
CA LEU A 817 1.10 12.71 3.76
C LEU A 817 1.75 11.49 4.37
N SER A 818 1.24 10.34 3.96
CA SER A 818 2.11 9.30 3.47
C SER A 818 1.83 9.19 2.00
N ALA A 819 2.73 8.49 1.37
CA ALA A 819 2.87 8.37 -0.03
C ALA A 819 1.76 7.49 -0.69
N PHE A 820 0.48 7.50 -0.34
CA PHE A 820 -0.42 6.45 -0.86
C PHE A 820 -1.89 6.88 -0.98
N LEU A 821 -2.28 7.39 -2.15
CA LEU A 821 -3.64 7.21 -2.66
C LEU A 821 -3.57 6.86 -4.16
N CYS A 822 -3.79 5.58 -4.43
CA CYS A 822 -4.06 5.01 -5.74
C CYS A 822 -5.43 4.35 -5.68
#